data_AF-A0A937WGA6-F1
#
_entry.id   AF-A0A937WGA6-F1
#
_cell.length_a   1.000
_cell.length_b   1.000
_cell.length_c   1.000
_cell.angle_alpha   90.00
_cell.angle_beta   90.00
_cell.angle_gamma   90.00
#
_symmetry.space_group_name_H-M   'P 1'
#
loop_
_entity.id
_entity.type
_entity.pdbx_description
1 polymer ?
#
loop_
_entity_poly.entity_id
_entity_poly.type
_entity_poly.pdbx_seq_one_letter_code
_entity_poly.pdbx_strand_id
1 'polypeptide(L)'
;MAKHRKKQQWKQKKADIMKVPDASDLKAGNVEKDRYALAIKDGQALEEYIINRGQNVLPKGSIGQARSMPQLKEIYNHYSREDIQKEMFQYAAGRKITYLRMFKPQFDFLRKREDILPLALYTLFQNGGNYWPSLHGTISRYGSGGNQICDIVIEIDYKSGWERCFEMTRPVIEWLKDVGAVFKIKFSGHCSPHIIIPAEAFPEQLTLPNSGHSPIKYMFPGQHSHFFRNLTEIVKSKIKEPRYLDTSFHIQEHFLRLAYSLNETTGLVSLPIDVQQFDHFKPSDAKPSIVKPLRGWWSIPRDAPQRMEKFINAVLRQRVIISVKRAAIPTPDEHAKVEPLPKRRKPLFIPESLLTNEAMYEQMVAVGQDRIDLREFLLLEARDIKDALRMLRRFQKGGNTVDIPKVAKFFNVDEEDLTFLWQWEKNERIFRYYGSDEIRQAIYELTQSRKIRVGLEQRAVVMHEPMDVLPLAVYAHFDAKQRAKYPAFYCTASKFNPDGRVPISCDIYIYFTTKHPHESPFEAAQPAVAMLSGTGVTFFMYYDGKAGPNIIIPYEAFPEGGHWAIGRHENMVEQLSNYLKRFMRMPGATCRLAKDPHTFFPVPYSIHPETGLAHIPLAPAEMHQFSPKAAWLNKTEVDNEWWNIPPDSQRKTERFLKDVILEPIS
;
A
#
# COMPACT_ATOMS: atom_id res chain seq x y z
N MET A 1 -21.28 -60.33 21.67
CA MET A 1 -22.51 -59.70 21.13
C MET A 1 -22.72 -58.23 21.55
N ALA A 2 -22.51 -57.83 22.82
CA ALA A 2 -22.71 -56.43 23.26
C ALA A 2 -21.83 -55.37 22.55
N LYS A 3 -20.58 -55.69 22.20
CA LYS A 3 -19.69 -54.81 21.40
C LYS A 3 -20.16 -54.65 19.94
N HIS A 4 -20.82 -55.66 19.37
CA HIS A 4 -21.35 -55.61 18.01
C HIS A 4 -22.64 -54.78 17.95
N ARG A 5 -23.48 -54.91 18.98
CA ARG A 5 -24.70 -54.10 19.16
C ARG A 5 -24.39 -52.61 19.36
N LYS A 6 -23.34 -52.26 20.11
CA LYS A 6 -22.85 -50.87 20.24
C LYS A 6 -22.27 -50.31 18.93
N LYS A 7 -21.60 -51.14 18.12
CA LYS A 7 -21.04 -50.73 16.82
C LYS A 7 -22.14 -50.52 15.76
N GLN A 8 -23.22 -51.30 15.79
CA GLN A 8 -24.39 -51.08 14.93
C GLN A 8 -25.25 -49.90 15.41
N GLN A 9 -25.47 -49.71 16.71
CA GLN A 9 -26.15 -48.51 17.23
C GLN A 9 -25.37 -47.23 16.92
N TRP A 10 -24.03 -47.27 16.92
CA TRP A 10 -23.20 -46.13 16.50
C TRP A 10 -23.28 -45.87 14.99
N LYS A 11 -23.33 -46.90 14.14
CA LYS A 11 -23.52 -46.76 12.69
C LYS A 11 -24.93 -46.22 12.36
N GLN A 12 -25.96 -46.66 13.08
CA GLN A 12 -27.34 -46.18 12.90
C GLN A 12 -27.48 -44.71 13.35
N LYS A 13 -26.97 -44.35 14.54
CA LYS A 13 -26.94 -42.95 15.00
C LYS A 13 -26.16 -42.03 14.06
N LYS A 14 -25.07 -42.52 13.46
CA LYS A 14 -24.29 -41.76 12.46
C LYS A 14 -25.07 -41.57 11.15
N ALA A 15 -25.87 -42.56 10.73
CA ALA A 15 -26.72 -42.45 9.54
C ALA A 15 -27.93 -41.53 9.76
N ASP A 16 -28.50 -41.51 10.97
CA ASP A 16 -29.63 -40.63 11.31
C ASP A 16 -29.20 -39.17 11.50
N ILE A 17 -27.97 -38.91 11.96
CA ILE A 17 -27.36 -37.55 12.01
C ILE A 17 -27.02 -37.03 10.61
N MET A 18 -26.81 -37.91 9.62
CA MET A 18 -26.49 -37.53 8.24
C MET A 18 -27.72 -37.35 7.33
N LYS A 19 -28.95 -37.50 7.85
CA LYS A 19 -30.18 -37.13 7.13
C LYS A 19 -30.52 -35.66 7.37
N VAL A 20 -29.73 -34.79 6.74
CA VAL A 20 -30.07 -33.39 6.41
C VAL A 20 -30.40 -33.38 4.91
N PRO A 21 -31.29 -32.50 4.39
CA PRO A 21 -31.72 -32.56 2.98
C PRO A 21 -30.55 -32.50 2.01
N ASP A 22 -30.76 -33.11 0.84
CA ASP A 22 -29.78 -33.28 -0.23
C ASP A 22 -29.11 -31.94 -0.62
N ALA A 23 -27.78 -31.98 -0.74
CA ALA A 23 -26.91 -30.82 -0.96
C ALA A 23 -26.92 -30.32 -2.42
N SER A 24 -27.89 -30.76 -3.21
CA SER A 24 -28.07 -30.39 -4.62
C SER A 24 -28.91 -29.13 -4.82
N ASP A 25 -29.64 -28.65 -3.80
CA ASP A 25 -30.54 -27.49 -3.93
C ASP A 25 -30.07 -26.19 -3.25
N LEU A 26 -28.88 -26.18 -2.63
CA LEU A 26 -28.36 -24.99 -1.94
C LEU A 26 -27.18 -24.39 -2.70
N LYS A 27 -27.41 -23.22 -3.33
CA LYS A 27 -26.34 -22.35 -3.85
C LYS A 27 -25.32 -22.11 -2.72
N ALA A 28 -24.03 -22.31 -3.03
CA ALA A 28 -22.90 -22.41 -2.10
C ALA A 28 -22.67 -21.21 -1.14
N GLY A 29 -23.52 -20.17 -1.15
CA GLY A 29 -23.43 -19.03 -0.24
C GLY A 29 -24.25 -19.13 1.06
N ASN A 30 -25.15 -20.12 1.24
CA ASN A 30 -26.05 -20.17 2.41
C ASN A 30 -25.75 -21.25 3.46
N VAL A 31 -24.88 -22.23 3.16
CA VAL A 31 -24.63 -23.38 4.06
C VAL A 31 -23.98 -22.96 5.40
N GLU A 32 -23.15 -21.91 5.40
CA GLU A 32 -22.55 -21.38 6.63
C GLU A 32 -23.53 -20.56 7.49
N LYS A 33 -24.45 -19.81 6.84
CA LYS A 33 -25.52 -19.07 7.53
C LYS A 33 -26.48 -20.02 8.26
N ASP A 34 -26.78 -21.17 7.68
CA ASP A 34 -27.69 -22.16 8.27
C ASP A 34 -27.04 -22.93 9.43
N ARG A 35 -25.72 -23.17 9.39
CA ARG A 35 -24.95 -23.70 10.52
C ARG A 35 -24.88 -22.73 11.70
N TYR A 36 -24.75 -21.43 11.40
CA TYR A 36 -24.80 -20.36 12.41
C TYR A 36 -26.18 -20.24 13.07
N ALA A 37 -27.26 -20.35 12.28
CA ALA A 37 -28.63 -20.34 12.78
C ALA A 37 -28.96 -21.55 13.69
N LEU A 38 -28.36 -22.72 13.42
CA LEU A 38 -28.52 -23.92 14.25
C LEU A 38 -27.83 -23.80 15.61
N ALA A 39 -26.63 -23.22 15.66
CA ALA A 39 -25.89 -23.00 16.91
C ALA A 39 -26.55 -21.95 17.82
N ILE A 40 -27.25 -20.97 17.24
CA ILE A 40 -28.00 -19.93 17.98
C ILE A 40 -29.28 -20.48 18.62
N LYS A 41 -29.94 -21.47 18.00
CA LYS A 41 -31.25 -21.96 18.46
C LYS A 41 -31.21 -22.72 19.79
N ASP A 42 -30.06 -23.28 20.17
CA ASP A 42 -29.92 -24.20 21.29
C ASP A 42 -28.78 -23.78 22.24
N GLY A 43 -28.83 -22.53 22.72
CA GLY A 43 -27.82 -21.98 23.65
C GLY A 43 -27.58 -22.85 24.89
N GLN A 44 -28.62 -23.54 25.39
CA GLN A 44 -28.52 -24.49 26.50
C GLN A 44 -27.74 -25.76 26.13
N ALA A 45 -27.91 -26.30 24.91
CA ALA A 45 -27.17 -27.45 24.44
C ALA A 45 -25.69 -27.12 24.19
N LEU A 46 -25.39 -25.88 23.81
CA LEU A 46 -24.01 -25.40 23.66
C LEU A 46 -23.31 -25.25 25.01
N GLU A 47 -24.00 -24.73 26.02
CA GLU A 47 -23.50 -24.65 27.40
C GLU A 47 -23.24 -26.05 27.97
N GLU A 48 -24.19 -26.99 27.82
CA GLU A 48 -23.98 -28.40 28.17
C GLU A 48 -22.84 -29.04 27.36
N TYR A 49 -22.69 -28.73 26.08
CA TYR A 49 -21.60 -29.23 25.23
C TYR A 49 -20.23 -28.73 25.72
N ILE A 50 -20.13 -27.44 26.07
CA ILE A 50 -18.94 -26.80 26.62
C ILE A 50 -18.58 -27.42 27.98
N ILE A 51 -19.55 -27.57 28.88
CA ILE A 51 -19.36 -28.15 30.21
C ILE A 51 -18.94 -29.63 30.11
N ASN A 52 -19.56 -30.41 29.23
CA ASN A 52 -19.33 -31.85 29.13
C ASN A 52 -18.11 -32.24 28.29
N ARG A 53 -17.65 -31.41 27.34
CA ARG A 53 -16.47 -31.70 26.49
C ARG A 53 -15.26 -30.81 26.72
N GLY A 54 -15.39 -29.70 27.43
CA GLY A 54 -14.32 -28.71 27.66
C GLY A 54 -13.05 -29.26 28.34
N GLN A 55 -13.09 -30.47 28.91
CA GLN A 55 -11.91 -31.12 29.48
C GLN A 55 -11.15 -32.06 28.52
N ASN A 56 -11.71 -32.45 27.36
CA ASN A 56 -11.19 -33.59 26.60
C ASN A 56 -10.90 -33.36 25.09
N VAL A 57 -11.09 -32.14 24.55
CA VAL A 57 -11.01 -31.90 23.08
C VAL A 57 -9.78 -31.11 22.62
N LEU A 58 -8.93 -30.62 23.53
CA LEU A 58 -7.71 -29.92 23.11
C LEU A 58 -6.62 -30.92 22.72
N PRO A 59 -6.01 -30.80 21.53
CA PRO A 59 -4.96 -31.72 21.09
C PRO A 59 -3.82 -31.72 22.11
N LYS A 60 -3.44 -32.90 22.60
CA LYS A 60 -2.20 -33.09 23.38
C LYS A 60 -1.00 -32.96 22.44
N GLY A 61 -0.70 -31.74 22.03
CA GLY A 61 0.50 -31.39 21.27
C GLY A 61 1.66 -31.08 22.21
N SER A 62 2.85 -31.60 21.87
CA SER A 62 4.06 -31.59 22.67
C SER A 62 4.95 -30.35 22.44
N ILE A 63 5.52 -29.82 23.53
CA ILE A 63 6.77 -29.01 23.66
C ILE A 63 6.69 -27.47 23.49
N GLY A 64 7.26 -26.77 24.48
CA GLY A 64 8.02 -25.51 24.31
C GLY A 64 7.26 -24.20 24.59
N GLN A 65 7.28 -23.74 25.84
CA GLN A 65 6.57 -22.54 26.35
C GLN A 65 5.05 -22.63 26.15
N ALA A 66 4.35 -23.16 27.15
CA ALA A 66 2.90 -23.19 27.20
C ALA A 66 2.33 -21.75 27.21
N ARG A 67 2.08 -21.17 26.02
CA ARG A 67 1.06 -20.12 25.89
C ARG A 67 -0.20 -20.71 26.53
N SER A 68 -0.73 -20.06 27.57
CA SER A 68 -1.94 -20.54 28.23
C SER A 68 -3.05 -20.55 27.17
N MET A 69 -3.41 -21.75 26.69
CA MET A 69 -4.47 -21.87 25.69
C MET A 69 -5.74 -21.20 26.20
N PRO A 70 -6.54 -20.62 25.30
CA PRO A 70 -7.79 -19.99 25.68
C PRO A 70 -8.66 -21.00 26.43
N GLN A 71 -8.94 -20.74 27.70
CA GLN A 71 -9.94 -21.54 28.39
C GLN A 71 -11.29 -21.16 27.77
N LEU A 72 -11.95 -22.12 27.14
CA LEU A 72 -13.30 -21.94 26.56
C LEU A 72 -14.26 -21.27 27.55
N LYS A 73 -14.12 -21.60 28.84
CA LYS A 73 -14.83 -20.96 29.95
C LYS A 73 -14.54 -19.46 30.06
N GLU A 74 -13.30 -19.02 29.91
CA GLU A 74 -12.92 -17.60 29.97
C GLU A 74 -13.48 -16.82 28.77
N ILE A 75 -13.37 -17.39 27.56
CA ILE A 75 -13.98 -16.81 26.35
C ILE A 75 -15.50 -16.66 26.53
N TYR A 76 -16.16 -17.75 26.96
CA TYR A 76 -17.60 -17.76 27.18
C TYR A 76 -17.97 -16.70 28.22
N ASN A 77 -17.33 -16.70 29.39
CA ASN A 77 -17.59 -15.75 30.47
C ASN A 77 -17.38 -14.29 30.05
N HIS A 78 -16.42 -14.02 29.15
CA HIS A 78 -16.19 -12.66 28.66
C HIS A 78 -17.27 -12.23 27.66
N TYR A 79 -17.54 -13.04 26.65
CA TYR A 79 -18.47 -12.67 25.58
C TYR A 79 -19.95 -12.88 25.93
N SER A 80 -20.28 -13.66 26.97
CA SER A 80 -21.66 -13.84 27.46
C SER A 80 -22.14 -12.69 28.35
N ARG A 81 -21.23 -11.82 28.78
CA ARG A 81 -21.52 -10.66 29.62
C ARG A 81 -22.37 -9.63 28.88
N GLU A 82 -23.56 -9.35 29.40
CA GLU A 82 -24.49 -8.38 28.80
C GLU A 82 -23.92 -6.96 28.72
N ASP A 83 -23.13 -6.55 29.73
CA ASP A 83 -22.51 -5.23 29.79
C ASP A 83 -21.45 -5.05 28.69
N ILE A 84 -20.65 -6.10 28.43
CA ILE A 84 -19.70 -6.16 27.32
C ILE A 84 -20.42 -6.17 25.97
N GLN A 85 -21.39 -7.07 25.78
CA GLN A 85 -22.14 -7.16 24.52
C GLN A 85 -22.80 -5.84 24.12
N LYS A 86 -23.37 -5.12 25.10
CA LYS A 86 -23.99 -3.82 24.86
C LYS A 86 -23.00 -2.79 24.31
N GLU A 87 -21.86 -2.60 24.96
CA GLU A 87 -20.87 -1.58 24.55
C GLU A 87 -20.17 -1.97 23.24
N MET A 88 -19.90 -3.27 23.05
CA MET A 88 -19.39 -3.81 21.78
C MET A 88 -20.34 -3.53 20.62
N PHE A 89 -21.63 -3.85 20.80
CA PHE A 89 -22.66 -3.66 19.79
C PHE A 89 -22.84 -2.18 19.43
N GLN A 90 -22.83 -1.29 20.42
CA GLN A 90 -22.91 0.15 20.21
C GLN A 90 -21.76 0.67 19.33
N TYR A 91 -20.53 0.18 19.56
CA TYR A 91 -19.37 0.56 18.74
C TYR A 91 -19.41 -0.06 17.33
N ALA A 92 -19.87 -1.31 17.22
CA ALA A 92 -19.94 -2.07 15.98
C ALA A 92 -21.10 -1.66 15.06
N ALA A 93 -22.05 -0.86 15.54
CA ALA A 93 -23.23 -0.45 14.79
C ALA A 93 -22.85 0.15 13.42
N GLY A 94 -23.40 -0.46 12.36
CA GLY A 94 -23.20 -0.03 10.97
C GLY A 94 -21.86 -0.41 10.34
N ARG A 95 -20.96 -1.12 11.03
CA ARG A 95 -19.67 -1.58 10.49
C ARG A 95 -19.77 -2.96 9.87
N LYS A 96 -18.97 -3.20 8.83
CA LYS A 96 -18.71 -4.56 8.36
C LYS A 96 -17.86 -5.30 9.37
N ILE A 97 -18.17 -6.58 9.58
CA ILE A 97 -17.55 -7.38 10.63
C ILE A 97 -16.74 -8.52 10.01
N THR A 98 -15.53 -8.71 10.51
CA THR A 98 -14.71 -9.89 10.24
C THR A 98 -14.20 -10.49 11.54
N TYR A 99 -13.66 -11.70 11.44
CA TYR A 99 -13.05 -12.41 12.53
C TYR A 99 -11.66 -12.90 12.14
N LEU A 100 -10.70 -12.77 13.06
CA LEU A 100 -9.26 -12.95 12.84
C LEU A 100 -8.70 -12.13 11.65
N ARG A 101 -7.39 -12.26 11.41
CA ARG A 101 -6.63 -11.60 10.32
C ARG A 101 -7.08 -11.97 8.90
N MET A 102 -8.25 -12.57 8.72
CA MET A 102 -8.88 -12.65 7.41
C MET A 102 -9.44 -11.27 7.09
N PHE A 103 -8.63 -10.41 6.46
CA PHE A 103 -8.98 -9.04 6.02
C PHE A 103 -10.06 -9.00 4.91
N LYS A 104 -10.91 -10.03 4.83
CA LYS A 104 -12.09 -10.08 3.97
C LYS A 104 -13.34 -10.05 4.85
N PRO A 105 -14.30 -9.14 4.60
CA PRO A 105 -15.55 -9.12 5.34
C PRO A 105 -16.25 -10.48 5.24
N GLN A 106 -16.62 -11.03 6.39
CA GLN A 106 -17.38 -12.29 6.46
C GLN A 106 -18.86 -12.03 6.76
N PHE A 107 -19.16 -10.88 7.40
CA PHE A 107 -20.51 -10.49 7.76
C PHE A 107 -20.74 -9.02 7.45
N ASP A 108 -21.94 -8.72 6.92
CA ASP A 108 -22.32 -7.35 6.57
C ASP A 108 -22.41 -6.47 7.81
N PHE A 109 -23.16 -6.87 8.86
CA PHE A 109 -23.36 -6.10 10.09
C PHE A 109 -23.76 -7.00 11.27
N LEU A 110 -23.44 -6.61 12.52
CA LEU A 110 -24.13 -7.17 13.69
C LEU A 110 -25.59 -6.70 13.70
N ARG A 111 -26.54 -7.63 13.88
CA ARG A 111 -27.97 -7.28 13.87
C ARG A 111 -28.47 -6.97 15.27
N LYS A 112 -27.97 -7.70 16.25
CA LYS A 112 -28.29 -7.54 17.67
C LYS A 112 -27.06 -7.87 18.52
N ARG A 113 -27.05 -7.39 19.77
CA ARG A 113 -25.91 -7.60 20.69
C ARG A 113 -25.68 -9.09 21.01
N GLU A 114 -26.75 -9.89 21.00
CA GLU A 114 -26.70 -11.32 21.26
C GLU A 114 -25.96 -12.10 20.17
N ASP A 115 -25.68 -11.49 19.02
CA ASP A 115 -24.89 -12.11 17.94
C ASP A 115 -23.39 -12.21 18.30
N ILE A 116 -22.91 -11.46 19.31
CA ILE A 116 -21.48 -11.37 19.65
C ILE A 116 -20.92 -12.71 20.17
N LEU A 117 -21.59 -13.34 21.13
CA LEU A 117 -21.12 -14.60 21.71
C LEU A 117 -21.10 -15.74 20.65
N PRO A 118 -22.19 -15.98 19.89
CA PRO A 118 -22.16 -16.96 18.80
C PRO A 118 -21.05 -16.69 17.79
N LEU A 119 -20.81 -15.42 17.42
CA LEU A 119 -19.75 -15.05 16.49
C LEU A 119 -18.35 -15.33 17.07
N ALA A 120 -18.12 -15.02 18.35
CA ALA A 120 -16.86 -15.32 19.02
C ALA A 120 -16.61 -16.84 19.14
N LEU A 121 -17.64 -17.63 19.45
CA LEU A 121 -17.52 -19.09 19.51
C LEU A 121 -17.30 -19.70 18.12
N TYR A 122 -18.02 -19.23 17.11
CA TYR A 122 -17.78 -19.61 15.71
C TYR A 122 -16.32 -19.35 15.31
N THR A 123 -15.82 -18.15 15.61
CA THR A 123 -14.44 -17.73 15.38
C THR A 123 -13.44 -18.70 16.04
N LEU A 124 -13.68 -19.08 17.31
CA LEU A 124 -12.83 -20.03 18.02
C LEU A 124 -12.79 -21.40 17.33
N PHE A 125 -13.96 -21.91 16.92
CA PHE A 125 -14.07 -23.23 16.30
C PHE A 125 -13.47 -23.29 14.88
N GLN A 126 -13.64 -22.24 14.08
CA GLN A 126 -13.04 -22.16 12.75
C GLN A 126 -11.51 -22.24 12.77
N ASN A 127 -10.89 -21.79 13.87
CA ASN A 127 -9.44 -21.83 14.04
C ASN A 127 -8.94 -23.04 14.81
N GLY A 128 -9.79 -24.07 15.01
CA GLY A 128 -9.43 -25.26 15.77
C GLY A 128 -9.05 -24.98 17.22
N GLY A 129 -9.43 -23.82 17.77
CA GLY A 129 -9.07 -23.41 19.13
C GLY A 129 -7.65 -22.88 19.31
N ASN A 130 -6.89 -22.65 18.22
CA ASN A 130 -5.48 -22.22 18.31
C ASN A 130 -5.29 -20.75 18.71
N TYR A 131 -6.33 -19.93 18.56
CA TYR A 131 -6.28 -18.48 18.81
C TYR A 131 -7.47 -18.02 19.64
N TRP A 132 -7.30 -16.91 20.33
CA TRP A 132 -8.42 -16.21 20.96
C TRP A 132 -9.34 -15.62 19.89
N PRO A 133 -10.68 -15.65 20.06
CA PRO A 133 -11.58 -15.11 19.07
C PRO A 133 -11.53 -13.58 19.07
N SER A 134 -10.94 -13.02 18.01
CA SER A 134 -10.85 -11.58 17.76
C SER A 134 -11.87 -11.16 16.70
N LEU A 135 -12.72 -10.21 17.06
CA LEU A 135 -13.71 -9.57 16.21
C LEU A 135 -13.21 -8.19 15.78
N HIS A 136 -13.31 -7.90 14.50
CA HIS A 136 -12.88 -6.64 13.90
C HIS A 136 -14.03 -5.99 13.14
N GLY A 137 -14.05 -4.66 13.12
CA GLY A 137 -15.00 -3.86 12.36
C GLY A 137 -14.30 -2.89 11.43
N THR A 138 -14.88 -2.58 10.27
CA THR A 138 -14.36 -1.52 9.40
C THR A 138 -14.32 -0.17 10.13
N ILE A 139 -13.37 0.69 9.80
CA ILE A 139 -13.35 2.08 10.31
C ILE A 139 -14.49 2.92 9.71
N SER A 140 -14.93 2.56 8.49
CA SER A 140 -16.17 3.06 7.91
C SER A 140 -17.40 2.35 8.45
N ARG A 141 -18.54 3.05 8.46
CA ARG A 141 -19.85 2.50 8.81
C ARG A 141 -20.99 3.21 8.10
N TYR A 142 -22.13 2.55 7.99
CA TYR A 142 -23.36 3.15 7.50
C TYR A 142 -24.14 3.77 8.66
N GLY A 143 -24.43 5.06 8.55
CA GLY A 143 -25.30 5.77 9.49
C GLY A 143 -26.78 5.41 9.30
N SER A 144 -27.64 5.92 10.18
CA SER A 144 -29.09 5.69 10.13
C SER A 144 -29.75 6.16 8.82
N GLY A 145 -29.16 7.15 8.14
CA GLY A 145 -29.60 7.63 6.84
C GLY A 145 -29.03 6.86 5.64
N GLY A 146 -28.35 5.73 5.84
CA GLY A 146 -27.75 4.92 4.76
C GLY A 146 -26.46 5.51 4.16
N ASN A 147 -26.05 6.70 4.59
CA ASN A 147 -24.79 7.29 4.17
C ASN A 147 -23.61 6.64 4.89
N GLN A 148 -22.54 6.38 4.16
CA GLN A 148 -21.29 5.91 4.73
C GLN A 148 -20.55 7.08 5.39
N ILE A 149 -20.09 6.85 6.62
CA ILE A 149 -19.23 7.76 7.38
C ILE A 149 -17.97 7.00 7.81
N CYS A 150 -16.86 7.71 8.04
CA CYS A 150 -15.58 7.08 8.38
C CYS A 150 -14.96 7.72 9.62
N ASP A 151 -14.62 6.90 10.61
CA ASP A 151 -13.79 7.35 11.71
C ASP A 151 -12.35 7.52 11.26
N ILE A 152 -11.61 8.39 11.94
CA ILE A 152 -10.17 8.50 11.77
C ILE A 152 -9.48 7.74 12.88
N VAL A 153 -8.52 6.88 12.51
CA VAL A 153 -7.76 6.07 13.47
C VAL A 153 -6.28 6.42 13.37
N ILE A 154 -5.67 6.77 14.50
CA ILE A 154 -4.23 6.95 14.63
C ILE A 154 -3.71 5.79 15.47
N GLU A 155 -2.80 5.00 14.91
CA GLU A 155 -2.15 3.89 15.58
C GLU A 155 -0.63 4.04 15.51
N ILE A 156 0.03 3.91 16.66
CA ILE A 156 1.48 3.83 16.75
C ILE A 156 1.82 2.41 17.20
N ASP A 157 2.25 1.57 16.27
CA ASP A 157 2.53 0.15 16.51
C ASP A 157 4.04 -0.12 16.65
N TYR A 158 4.51 -0.09 17.90
CA TYR A 158 5.84 -0.55 18.25
C TYR A 158 5.78 -1.94 18.86
N LYS A 159 6.00 -2.95 18.02
CA LYS A 159 5.79 -4.37 18.33
C LYS A 159 6.60 -4.91 19.52
N SER A 160 7.64 -4.21 19.98
CA SER A 160 8.55 -4.71 21.02
C SER A 160 8.30 -4.18 22.44
N GLY A 161 7.29 -3.33 22.66
CA GLY A 161 6.91 -2.91 24.02
C GLY A 161 5.73 -1.95 24.08
N TRP A 162 4.77 -2.21 24.97
CA TRP A 162 3.57 -1.40 25.13
C TRP A 162 3.89 -0.04 25.79
N GLU A 163 4.83 -0.01 26.75
CA GLU A 163 5.23 1.23 27.43
C GLU A 163 5.72 2.26 26.41
N ARG A 164 6.54 1.82 25.46
CA ARG A 164 7.07 2.68 24.40
C ARG A 164 5.98 3.16 23.45
N CYS A 165 5.01 2.31 23.09
CA CYS A 165 3.84 2.73 22.31
C CYS A 165 3.09 3.87 23.01
N PHE A 166 2.83 3.73 24.31
CA PHE A 166 2.13 4.74 25.10
C PHE A 166 2.94 6.03 25.24
N GLU A 167 4.25 5.93 25.49
CA GLU A 167 5.16 7.09 25.53
C GLU A 167 5.13 7.87 24.21
N MET A 168 5.22 7.18 23.06
CA MET A 168 5.20 7.82 21.74
C MET A 168 3.84 8.43 21.39
N THR A 169 2.75 7.88 21.94
CA THR A 169 1.39 8.35 21.67
C THR A 169 1.03 9.60 22.47
N ARG A 170 1.67 9.81 23.64
CA ARG A 170 1.39 10.94 24.54
C ARG A 170 1.42 12.31 23.85
N PRO A 171 2.46 12.70 23.07
CA PRO A 171 2.49 13.99 22.39
C PRO A 171 1.32 14.21 21.41
N VAL A 172 0.80 13.12 20.83
CA VAL A 172 -0.36 13.17 19.92
C VAL A 172 -1.64 13.45 20.71
N ILE A 173 -1.82 12.79 21.86
CA ILE A 173 -2.96 13.02 22.76
C ILE A 173 -2.97 14.47 23.29
N GLU A 174 -1.81 14.98 23.72
CA GLU A 174 -1.66 16.35 24.21
C GLU A 174 -2.02 17.36 23.10
N TRP A 175 -1.47 17.17 21.90
CA TRP A 175 -1.81 18.01 20.76
C TRP A 175 -3.31 17.98 20.43
N LEU A 176 -3.94 16.80 20.41
CA LEU A 176 -5.38 16.65 20.14
C LEU A 176 -6.23 17.40 21.18
N LYS A 177 -5.83 17.38 22.46
CA LYS A 177 -6.49 18.17 23.51
C LYS A 177 -6.35 19.66 23.25
N ASP A 178 -5.15 20.13 22.93
CA ASP A 178 -4.86 21.55 22.70
C ASP A 178 -5.65 22.15 21.53
N VAL A 179 -5.88 21.36 20.48
CA VAL A 179 -6.70 21.75 19.34
C VAL A 179 -8.20 21.47 19.54
N GLY A 180 -8.60 21.03 20.73
CA GLY A 180 -9.99 20.83 21.12
C GLY A 180 -10.65 19.58 20.52
N ALA A 181 -9.87 18.68 19.90
CA ALA A 181 -10.39 17.52 19.21
C ALA A 181 -11.19 16.61 20.17
N VAL A 182 -12.24 16.00 19.63
CA VAL A 182 -13.02 14.96 20.30
C VAL A 182 -12.53 13.61 19.80
N PHE A 183 -11.90 12.86 20.69
CA PHE A 183 -11.33 11.55 20.37
C PHE A 183 -11.57 10.56 21.51
N LYS A 184 -11.39 9.28 21.19
CA LYS A 184 -11.47 8.13 22.09
C LYS A 184 -10.13 7.41 22.05
N ILE A 185 -9.77 6.73 23.14
CA ILE A 185 -8.57 5.89 23.19
C ILE A 185 -8.99 4.48 23.58
N LYS A 186 -8.38 3.48 22.95
CA LYS A 186 -8.43 2.10 23.45
C LYS A 186 -7.07 1.44 23.34
N PHE A 187 -6.75 0.55 24.27
CA PHE A 187 -5.69 -0.42 24.09
C PHE A 187 -6.08 -1.40 22.97
N SER A 188 -5.15 -1.75 22.09
CA SER A 188 -5.43 -2.70 21.02
C SER A 188 -5.63 -4.13 21.57
N GLY A 189 -5.13 -4.44 22.76
CA GLY A 189 -5.02 -5.82 23.26
C GLY A 189 -3.64 -6.43 22.99
N HIS A 190 -2.77 -5.74 22.23
CA HIS A 190 -1.38 -6.16 22.00
C HIS A 190 -0.40 -5.21 22.68
N CYS A 191 0.07 -4.18 21.97
CA CYS A 191 1.05 -3.21 22.48
C CYS A 191 0.60 -1.76 22.28
N SER A 192 -0.09 -1.48 21.18
CA SER A 192 -0.45 -0.13 20.75
C SER A 192 -1.73 0.40 21.41
N PRO A 193 -1.80 1.70 21.74
CA PRO A 193 -3.05 2.42 21.87
C PRO A 193 -3.57 2.83 20.48
N HIS A 194 -4.88 2.79 20.31
CA HIS A 194 -5.61 3.32 19.17
C HIS A 194 -6.29 4.62 19.57
N ILE A 195 -5.98 5.72 18.89
CA ILE A 195 -6.74 6.97 19.01
C ILE A 195 -7.77 6.99 17.91
N ILE A 196 -9.04 7.17 18.26
CA ILE A 196 -10.15 7.16 17.32
C ILE A 196 -10.87 8.50 17.40
N ILE A 197 -10.99 9.20 16.28
CA ILE A 197 -11.80 10.42 16.15
C ILE A 197 -13.12 10.00 15.47
N PRO A 198 -14.24 9.96 16.22
CA PRO A 198 -15.50 9.47 15.70
C PRO A 198 -16.04 10.38 14.60
N ALA A 199 -16.57 9.79 13.53
CA ALA A 199 -17.13 10.53 12.40
C ALA A 199 -18.26 11.49 12.82
N GLU A 200 -19.02 11.15 13.86
CA GLU A 200 -20.10 11.99 14.40
C GLU A 200 -19.61 13.25 15.12
N ALA A 201 -18.32 13.32 15.46
CA ALA A 201 -17.75 14.53 16.04
C ALA A 201 -17.57 15.64 15.00
N PHE A 202 -17.56 15.31 13.71
CA PHE A 202 -17.38 16.29 12.64
C PHE A 202 -18.65 17.11 12.41
N PRO A 203 -18.51 18.42 12.10
CA PRO A 203 -19.65 19.27 11.79
C PRO A 203 -20.29 18.87 10.45
N GLU A 204 -21.60 19.08 10.35
CA GLU A 204 -22.36 18.80 9.12
C GLU A 204 -21.90 19.68 7.96
N GLN A 205 -21.58 20.93 8.27
CA GLN A 205 -21.04 21.93 7.35
C GLN A 205 -19.79 22.55 7.98
N LEU A 206 -18.76 22.79 7.19
CA LEU A 206 -17.62 23.62 7.62
C LEU A 206 -17.58 24.87 6.77
N THR A 207 -17.43 25.99 7.48
CA THR A 207 -17.10 27.27 6.87
C THR A 207 -15.60 27.31 6.66
N LEU A 208 -15.16 27.09 5.43
CA LEU A 208 -13.75 27.25 5.08
C LEU A 208 -13.45 28.74 4.85
N PRO A 209 -12.31 29.26 5.33
CA PRO A 209 -11.86 30.59 4.96
C PRO A 209 -11.72 30.64 3.43
N ASN A 210 -12.49 31.52 2.78
CA ASN A 210 -12.41 31.86 1.35
C ASN A 210 -13.07 30.91 0.33
N SER A 211 -13.78 29.85 0.74
CA SER A 211 -14.44 28.93 -0.23
C SER A 211 -15.93 28.65 0.01
N GLY A 212 -16.57 29.41 0.91
CA GLY A 212 -17.98 29.22 1.26
C GLY A 212 -18.22 27.98 2.14
N HIS A 213 -19.49 27.60 2.29
CA HIS A 213 -19.89 26.46 3.11
C HIS A 213 -19.74 25.16 2.30
N SER A 214 -18.93 24.21 2.79
CA SER A 214 -18.84 22.87 2.21
C SER A 214 -19.39 21.82 3.20
N PRO A 215 -20.25 20.89 2.77
CA PRO A 215 -20.77 19.84 3.64
C PRO A 215 -19.67 18.83 3.98
N ILE A 216 -19.15 18.85 5.21
CA ILE A 216 -17.98 18.05 5.63
C ILE A 216 -18.35 16.65 6.08
N LYS A 217 -19.49 16.48 6.74
CA LYS A 217 -19.95 15.15 7.18
C LYS A 217 -20.16 14.18 6.01
N TYR A 218 -20.31 14.72 4.79
CA TYR A 218 -20.42 13.98 3.53
C TYR A 218 -19.16 14.04 2.65
N MET A 219 -18.10 14.73 3.09
CA MET A 219 -16.79 14.67 2.42
C MET A 219 -16.12 13.31 2.60
N PHE A 220 -16.53 12.55 3.62
CA PHE A 220 -16.14 11.16 3.81
C PHE A 220 -17.20 10.30 3.10
N PRO A 221 -16.82 9.53 2.05
CA PRO A 221 -15.51 8.94 1.80
C PRO A 221 -14.51 9.77 0.95
N GLY A 222 -14.94 10.57 -0.01
CA GLY A 222 -14.07 11.10 -1.09
C GLY A 222 -12.84 11.93 -0.67
N GLN A 223 -12.83 12.54 0.51
CA GLN A 223 -11.70 13.34 1.03
C GLN A 223 -11.00 12.70 2.23
N HIS A 224 -11.40 11.50 2.64
CA HIS A 224 -10.83 10.82 3.80
C HIS A 224 -9.31 10.69 3.70
N SER A 225 -8.82 10.12 2.59
CA SER A 225 -7.39 9.88 2.38
C SER A 225 -6.58 11.18 2.39
N HIS A 226 -7.14 12.26 1.83
CA HIS A 226 -6.48 13.57 1.83
C HIS A 226 -6.39 14.17 3.23
N PHE A 227 -7.50 14.18 3.97
CA PHE A 227 -7.53 14.67 5.35
C PHE A 227 -6.60 13.84 6.24
N PHE A 228 -6.67 12.51 6.12
CA PHE A 228 -5.83 11.57 6.84
C PHE A 228 -4.35 11.83 6.56
N ARG A 229 -3.97 12.06 5.30
CA ARG A 229 -2.58 12.38 4.95
C ARG A 229 -2.07 13.65 5.64
N ASN A 230 -2.85 14.72 5.66
CA ASN A 230 -2.46 15.95 6.35
C ASN A 230 -2.32 15.74 7.86
N LEU A 231 -3.25 14.97 8.45
CA LEU A 231 -3.18 14.59 9.85
C LEU A 231 -1.93 13.73 10.13
N THR A 232 -1.62 12.78 9.26
CA THR A 232 -0.44 11.92 9.36
C THR A 232 0.85 12.74 9.43
N GLU A 233 1.01 13.76 8.58
CA GLU A 233 2.20 14.63 8.64
C GLU A 233 2.28 15.41 9.96
N ILE A 234 1.13 15.88 10.50
CA ILE A 234 1.10 16.46 11.85
C ILE A 234 1.56 15.44 12.88
N VAL A 235 0.97 14.24 12.88
CA VAL A 235 1.28 13.19 13.86
C VAL A 235 2.75 12.81 13.79
N LYS A 236 3.31 12.62 12.59
CA LYS A 236 4.75 12.38 12.37
C LYS A 236 5.61 13.48 13.01
N SER A 237 5.20 14.74 12.91
CA SER A 237 5.93 15.86 13.55
C SER A 237 5.84 15.87 15.08
N LYS A 238 4.88 15.15 15.68
CA LYS A 238 4.69 15.04 17.13
C LYS A 238 5.41 13.85 17.75
N ILE A 239 5.77 12.84 16.97
CA ILE A 239 6.35 11.60 17.48
C ILE A 239 7.83 11.51 17.15
N LYS A 240 8.62 10.97 18.09
CA LYS A 240 10.08 10.84 17.93
C LYS A 240 10.48 9.86 16.82
N GLU A 241 9.64 8.85 16.55
CA GLU A 241 9.93 7.77 15.62
C GLU A 241 8.77 7.56 14.62
N PRO A 242 8.66 8.41 13.59
CA PRO A 242 7.56 8.40 12.60
C PRO A 242 7.28 7.07 11.91
N ARG A 243 8.30 6.21 11.78
CA ARG A 243 8.23 4.89 11.15
C ARG A 243 7.25 3.92 11.82
N TYR A 244 6.84 4.18 13.06
CA TYR A 244 5.89 3.32 13.80
C TYR A 244 4.44 3.79 13.69
N LEU A 245 4.19 4.90 13.00
CA LEU A 245 2.83 5.33 12.70
C LEU A 245 2.26 4.44 11.60
N ASP A 246 1.16 3.74 11.90
CA ASP A 246 0.42 3.00 10.90
C ASP A 246 -0.38 3.97 10.01
N THR A 247 -0.02 4.00 8.73
CA THR A 247 -0.63 4.89 7.75
C THR A 247 -1.72 4.20 6.92
N SER A 248 -1.94 2.89 7.11
CA SER A 248 -2.94 2.09 6.36
C SER A 248 -4.38 2.52 6.64
N PHE A 249 -4.64 3.17 7.78
CA PHE A 249 -5.95 3.69 8.16
C PHE A 249 -6.44 4.85 7.28
N HIS A 250 -5.74 5.25 6.22
CA HIS A 250 -6.30 6.08 5.16
C HIS A 250 -7.37 5.33 4.33
N ILE A 251 -7.34 4.00 4.33
CA ILE A 251 -8.29 3.12 3.65
C ILE A 251 -9.54 2.96 4.52
N GLN A 252 -10.70 3.40 4.03
CA GLN A 252 -11.95 3.42 4.82
C GLN A 252 -12.49 2.03 5.16
N GLU A 253 -12.19 1.04 4.32
CA GLU A 253 -12.55 -0.36 4.55
C GLU A 253 -11.51 -1.10 5.40
N HIS A 254 -10.53 -0.39 5.96
CA HIS A 254 -9.57 -0.99 6.88
C HIS A 254 -10.29 -1.51 8.13
N PHE A 255 -9.90 -2.68 8.60
CA PHE A 255 -10.48 -3.32 9.78
C PHE A 255 -9.71 -2.93 11.05
N LEU A 256 -10.44 -2.54 12.08
CA LEU A 256 -9.93 -2.27 13.41
C LEU A 256 -10.55 -3.26 14.40
N ARG A 257 -9.74 -3.81 15.33
CA ARG A 257 -10.26 -4.69 16.38
C ARG A 257 -11.36 -3.95 17.16
N LEU A 258 -12.51 -4.60 17.36
CA LEU A 258 -13.60 -3.98 18.10
C LEU A 258 -13.19 -3.69 19.55
N ALA A 259 -13.68 -2.59 20.11
CA ALA A 259 -13.60 -2.38 21.55
C ALA A 259 -14.20 -3.60 22.28
N TYR A 260 -13.56 -4.01 23.37
CA TYR A 260 -13.84 -5.21 24.16
C TYR A 260 -13.68 -6.57 23.45
N SER A 261 -13.25 -6.61 22.19
CA SER A 261 -12.84 -7.86 21.56
C SER A 261 -11.51 -8.34 22.14
N LEU A 262 -11.32 -9.66 22.23
CA LEU A 262 -10.04 -10.27 22.58
C LEU A 262 -9.04 -10.12 21.44
N ASN A 263 -7.77 -9.97 21.77
CA ASN A 263 -6.66 -10.08 20.84
C ASN A 263 -6.32 -11.55 20.59
N GLU A 264 -6.17 -11.93 19.32
CA GLU A 264 -5.99 -13.31 18.89
C GLU A 264 -4.75 -14.00 19.48
N THR A 265 -3.70 -13.23 19.79
CA THR A 265 -2.41 -13.74 20.26
C THR A 265 -2.30 -13.69 21.78
N THR A 266 -2.69 -12.58 22.40
CA THR A 266 -2.46 -12.34 23.83
C THR A 266 -3.65 -12.74 24.71
N GLY A 267 -4.86 -12.82 24.13
CA GLY A 267 -6.11 -12.98 24.87
C GLY A 267 -6.52 -11.75 25.68
N LEU A 268 -5.76 -10.66 25.61
CA LEU A 268 -6.12 -9.42 26.27
C LEU A 268 -7.22 -8.70 25.49
N VAL A 269 -8.07 -8.02 26.24
CA VAL A 269 -9.19 -7.26 25.72
C VAL A 269 -8.70 -5.97 25.07
N SER A 270 -9.25 -5.62 23.90
CA SER A 270 -9.07 -4.28 23.33
C SER A 270 -9.87 -3.26 24.15
N LEU A 271 -9.25 -2.76 25.21
CA LEU A 271 -9.93 -2.05 26.30
C LEU A 271 -9.99 -0.54 26.04
N PRO A 272 -11.18 0.09 25.96
CA PRO A 272 -11.29 1.55 26.02
C PRO A 272 -10.65 2.13 27.28
N ILE A 273 -9.90 3.22 27.14
CA ILE A 273 -9.15 3.86 28.21
C ILE A 273 -9.67 5.29 28.36
N ASP A 274 -9.96 5.69 29.60
CA ASP A 274 -10.18 7.10 29.88
C ASP A 274 -8.89 7.89 29.64
N VAL A 275 -8.98 9.04 28.99
CA VAL A 275 -7.81 9.87 28.68
C VAL A 275 -7.04 10.29 29.95
N GLN A 276 -7.71 10.39 31.10
CA GLN A 276 -7.08 10.67 32.40
C GLN A 276 -6.35 9.45 32.98
N GLN A 277 -6.72 8.24 32.55
CA GLN A 277 -6.10 6.98 32.97
C GLN A 277 -5.00 6.51 32.02
N PHE A 278 -4.77 7.21 30.91
CA PHE A 278 -3.80 6.80 29.88
C PHE A 278 -2.40 6.48 30.45
N ASP A 279 -1.93 7.29 31.41
CA ASP A 279 -0.59 7.16 32.02
C ASP A 279 -0.49 6.06 33.06
N HIS A 280 -1.64 5.60 33.55
CA HIS A 280 -1.74 4.60 34.60
C HIS A 280 -2.13 3.23 34.06
N PHE A 281 -2.49 3.15 32.78
CA PHE A 281 -2.90 1.92 32.13
C PHE A 281 -1.77 0.87 32.18
N LYS A 282 -2.14 -0.38 32.46
CA LYS A 282 -1.27 -1.55 32.32
C LYS A 282 -2.00 -2.63 31.53
N PRO A 283 -1.28 -3.45 30.73
CA PRO A 283 -1.90 -4.58 30.01
C PRO A 283 -2.63 -5.57 30.93
N SER A 284 -2.24 -5.66 32.21
CA SER A 284 -2.95 -6.46 33.21
C SER A 284 -4.40 -6.05 33.41
N ASP A 285 -4.74 -4.77 33.18
CA ASP A 285 -6.08 -4.22 33.33
C ASP A 285 -7.02 -4.71 32.22
N ALA A 286 -6.44 -5.22 31.12
CA ALA A 286 -7.14 -5.74 29.96
C ALA A 286 -7.39 -7.26 30.03
N LYS A 287 -7.28 -7.90 31.21
CA LYS A 287 -7.62 -9.33 31.34
C LYS A 287 -9.14 -9.55 31.25
N PRO A 288 -9.63 -10.55 30.48
CA PRO A 288 -11.07 -10.78 30.29
C PRO A 288 -11.86 -10.92 31.60
N SER A 289 -11.25 -11.57 32.60
CA SER A 289 -11.84 -11.82 33.92
C SER A 289 -12.02 -10.59 34.81
N ILE A 290 -11.33 -9.48 34.54
CA ILE A 290 -11.38 -8.29 35.43
C ILE A 290 -11.86 -7.02 34.71
N VAL A 291 -11.90 -7.02 33.38
CA VAL A 291 -12.29 -5.85 32.59
C VAL A 291 -13.69 -5.38 32.99
N LYS A 292 -13.82 -4.08 33.23
CA LYS A 292 -15.09 -3.40 33.44
C LYS A 292 -15.36 -2.49 32.24
N PRO A 293 -16.54 -2.56 31.61
CA PRO A 293 -16.86 -1.67 30.52
C PRO A 293 -16.91 -0.21 31.00
N LEU A 294 -16.23 0.66 30.26
CA LEU A 294 -16.38 2.10 30.37
C LEU A 294 -17.73 2.49 29.76
N ARG A 295 -18.74 2.67 30.62
CA ARG A 295 -20.12 2.93 30.20
C ARG A 295 -20.20 4.20 29.36
N GLY A 296 -20.82 4.08 28.18
CA GLY A 296 -21.00 5.22 27.30
C GLY A 296 -19.68 5.77 26.73
N TRP A 297 -18.61 4.97 26.70
CA TRP A 297 -17.33 5.41 26.14
C TRP A 297 -17.48 5.91 24.70
N TRP A 298 -18.40 5.33 23.92
CA TRP A 298 -18.72 5.73 22.54
C TRP A 298 -19.74 6.88 22.44
N SER A 299 -20.02 7.58 23.54
CA SER A 299 -20.91 8.75 23.51
C SER A 299 -20.16 9.97 23.00
N ILE A 300 -20.77 10.70 22.07
CA ILE A 300 -20.20 11.91 21.48
C ILE A 300 -20.86 13.14 22.13
N PRO A 301 -20.08 14.08 22.68
CA PRO A 301 -20.61 15.33 23.22
C PRO A 301 -21.42 16.11 22.18
N ARG A 302 -22.50 16.77 22.59
CA ARG A 302 -23.35 17.55 21.68
C ARG A 302 -22.63 18.76 21.08
N ASP A 303 -21.63 19.28 21.79
CA ASP A 303 -20.76 20.38 21.39
C ASP A 303 -19.54 19.93 20.55
N ALA A 304 -19.44 18.64 20.24
CA ALA A 304 -18.31 18.09 19.48
C ALA A 304 -18.09 18.78 18.12
N PRO A 305 -19.14 19.03 17.29
CA PRO A 305 -18.99 19.73 16.02
C PRO A 305 -18.27 21.09 16.14
N GLN A 306 -18.67 21.92 17.12
CA GLN A 306 -18.11 23.25 17.34
C GLN A 306 -16.63 23.15 17.77
N ARG A 307 -16.33 22.21 18.66
CA ARG A 307 -14.96 21.99 19.13
C ARG A 307 -14.04 21.48 18.04
N MET A 308 -14.57 20.65 17.13
CA MET A 308 -13.81 20.04 16.05
C MET A 308 -13.42 21.04 14.95
N GLU A 309 -14.03 22.21 14.87
CA GLU A 309 -13.64 23.25 13.89
C GLU A 309 -12.17 23.66 14.02
N LYS A 310 -11.66 23.83 15.25
CA LYS A 310 -10.25 24.18 15.50
C LYS A 310 -9.32 23.06 15.05
N PHE A 311 -9.65 21.81 15.35
CA PHE A 311 -8.90 20.64 14.90
C PHE A 311 -8.87 20.53 13.37
N ILE A 312 -10.03 20.61 12.73
CA ILE A 312 -10.15 20.52 11.26
C ILE A 312 -9.34 21.63 10.59
N ASN A 313 -9.47 22.87 11.09
CA ASN A 313 -8.68 23.99 10.59
C ASN A 313 -7.18 23.77 10.81
N ALA A 314 -6.74 23.20 11.93
CA ALA A 314 -5.33 22.90 12.16
C ALA A 314 -4.79 21.87 11.15
N VAL A 315 -5.58 20.82 10.86
CA VAL A 315 -5.23 19.80 9.85
C VAL A 315 -5.18 20.39 8.45
N LEU A 316 -6.17 21.20 8.07
CA LEU A 316 -6.25 21.77 6.71
C LEU A 316 -5.27 22.93 6.48
N ARG A 317 -4.98 23.75 7.50
CA ARG A 317 -4.09 24.93 7.37
C ARG A 317 -2.61 24.59 7.25
N GLN A 318 -2.16 23.44 7.76
CA GLN A 318 -0.75 23.04 7.59
C GLN A 318 -0.33 22.91 6.12
N ARG A 319 -1.30 22.79 5.20
CA ARG A 319 -1.12 22.94 3.75
C ARG A 319 -0.36 24.20 3.36
N VAL A 320 -0.65 25.34 4.01
CA VAL A 320 -0.08 26.65 3.65
C VAL A 320 1.40 26.74 4.02
N ILE A 321 1.80 26.21 5.17
CA ILE A 321 3.19 26.33 5.65
C ILE A 321 4.11 25.35 4.91
N ILE A 322 3.63 24.13 4.61
CA ILE A 322 4.40 23.12 3.89
C ILE A 322 4.49 23.45 2.39
N SER A 323 3.45 24.01 1.77
CA SER A 323 3.51 24.44 0.36
C SER A 323 4.41 25.66 0.17
N VAL A 324 4.41 26.62 1.10
CA VAL A 324 5.27 27.82 1.04
C VAL A 324 6.75 27.47 1.19
N LYS A 325 7.09 26.40 1.92
CA LYS A 325 8.47 25.90 1.98
C LYS A 325 8.92 25.13 0.73
N ARG A 326 7.99 24.69 -0.14
CA ARG A 326 8.30 23.85 -1.32
C ARG A 326 8.22 24.58 -2.67
N ALA A 327 7.80 25.84 -2.72
CA ALA A 327 7.80 26.60 -3.98
C ALA A 327 7.86 28.12 -3.72
N ALA A 328 9.03 28.72 -3.93
CA ALA A 328 9.09 30.04 -4.55
C ALA A 328 9.28 29.81 -6.06
N ILE A 329 8.21 29.42 -6.74
CA ILE A 329 8.13 29.51 -8.20
C ILE A 329 7.67 30.94 -8.49
N PRO A 330 8.37 31.71 -9.34
CA PRO A 330 7.93 33.05 -9.71
C PRO A 330 6.53 32.98 -10.34
N THR A 331 5.60 33.82 -9.88
CA THR A 331 4.33 34.02 -10.56
C THR A 331 4.58 34.62 -11.95
N PRO A 332 4.06 34.02 -13.04
CA PRO A 332 4.12 34.63 -14.37
C PRO A 332 3.33 35.95 -14.38
N ASP A 333 3.90 36.97 -15.03
CA ASP A 333 3.27 38.28 -15.26
C ASP A 333 1.89 38.15 -15.91
N GLU A 334 0.88 38.79 -15.34
CA GLU A 334 -0.55 38.74 -15.69
C GLU A 334 -0.93 39.43 -17.03
N HIS A 335 0.01 39.67 -17.96
CA HIS A 335 -0.23 40.50 -19.15
C HIS A 335 0.14 39.89 -20.50
N ALA A 336 0.06 38.57 -20.67
CA ALA A 336 0.11 37.96 -22.01
C ALA A 336 -1.30 37.85 -22.62
N LYS A 337 -1.56 38.66 -23.65
CA LYS A 337 -2.77 38.55 -24.49
C LYS A 337 -2.79 37.18 -25.18
N VAL A 338 -3.72 36.32 -24.79
CA VAL A 338 -3.91 34.99 -25.39
C VAL A 338 -4.59 35.13 -26.76
N GLU A 339 -3.90 34.73 -27.82
CA GLU A 339 -4.49 34.62 -29.17
C GLU A 339 -5.59 33.55 -29.22
N PRO A 340 -6.63 33.73 -30.06
CA PRO A 340 -7.74 32.79 -30.16
C PRO A 340 -7.28 31.41 -30.63
N LEU A 341 -7.59 30.39 -29.81
CA LEU A 341 -7.27 28.98 -30.07
C LEU A 341 -7.83 28.52 -31.44
N PRO A 342 -7.02 27.84 -32.28
CA PRO A 342 -7.48 27.33 -33.56
C PRO A 342 -8.59 26.29 -33.39
N LYS A 343 -9.50 26.24 -34.38
CA LYS A 343 -10.71 25.40 -34.41
C LYS A 343 -10.45 23.96 -33.93
N ARG A 344 -11.23 23.53 -32.93
CA ARG A 344 -11.21 22.20 -32.27
C ARG A 344 -10.95 21.06 -33.26
N ARG A 345 -9.77 20.42 -33.15
CA ARG A 345 -9.51 19.11 -33.78
C ARG A 345 -10.28 18.03 -33.03
N LYS A 346 -10.62 16.93 -33.73
CA LYS A 346 -11.26 15.74 -33.13
C LYS A 346 -10.43 15.25 -31.94
N PRO A 347 -11.04 14.88 -30.80
CA PRO A 347 -10.32 14.39 -29.64
C PRO A 347 -9.49 13.16 -30.03
N LEU A 348 -8.20 13.16 -29.68
CA LEU A 348 -7.34 12.00 -29.89
C LEU A 348 -7.90 10.82 -29.09
N PHE A 349 -7.98 9.66 -29.73
CA PHE A 349 -8.35 8.42 -29.07
C PHE A 349 -7.21 7.99 -28.16
N ILE A 350 -7.46 7.94 -26.85
CA ILE A 350 -6.54 7.38 -25.87
C ILE A 350 -6.91 5.91 -25.69
N PRO A 351 -6.00 4.96 -25.99
CA PRO A 351 -6.21 3.54 -25.68
C PRO A 351 -6.72 3.34 -24.25
N GLU A 352 -7.72 2.48 -24.07
CA GLU A 352 -8.30 2.18 -22.75
C GLU A 352 -7.25 1.65 -21.76
N SER A 353 -6.20 0.98 -22.25
CA SER A 353 -5.05 0.52 -21.45
C SER A 353 -4.26 1.65 -20.78
N LEU A 354 -4.37 2.87 -21.30
CA LEU A 354 -3.74 4.07 -20.76
C LEU A 354 -4.68 4.85 -19.85
N LEU A 355 -5.96 4.49 -19.71
CA LEU A 355 -6.81 5.11 -18.70
C LEU A 355 -6.34 4.64 -17.32
N THR A 356 -6.12 5.62 -16.43
CA THR A 356 -5.64 5.35 -15.08
C THR A 356 -6.70 4.57 -14.31
N ASN A 357 -6.29 3.46 -13.73
CA ASN A 357 -7.17 2.63 -12.91
C ASN A 357 -6.73 2.72 -11.45
N GLU A 358 -7.25 3.72 -10.73
CA GLU A 358 -6.94 3.94 -9.30
C GLU A 358 -7.23 2.70 -8.46
N ALA A 359 -8.36 2.01 -8.71
CA ALA A 359 -8.69 0.79 -8.00
C ALA A 359 -7.65 -0.33 -8.23
N MET A 360 -7.12 -0.43 -9.45
CA MET A 360 -6.03 -1.36 -9.73
C MET A 360 -4.74 -0.95 -9.03
N TYR A 361 -4.42 0.35 -8.99
CA TYR A 361 -3.27 0.85 -8.25
C TYR A 361 -3.34 0.49 -6.76
N GLU A 362 -4.45 0.84 -6.10
CA GLU A 362 -4.69 0.54 -4.69
C GLU A 362 -4.60 -0.96 -4.43
N GLN A 363 -5.17 -1.78 -5.32
CA GLN A 363 -5.06 -3.24 -5.23
C GLN A 363 -3.60 -3.72 -5.34
N MET A 364 -2.81 -3.18 -6.27
CA MET A 364 -1.41 -3.56 -6.45
C MET A 364 -0.58 -3.22 -5.21
N VAL A 365 -0.76 -2.01 -4.67
CA VAL A 365 -0.09 -1.57 -3.44
C VAL A 365 -0.51 -2.45 -2.25
N ALA A 366 -1.81 -2.67 -2.05
CA ALA A 366 -2.33 -3.49 -0.95
C ALA A 366 -1.80 -4.93 -1.01
N VAL A 367 -1.85 -5.58 -2.19
CA VAL A 367 -1.31 -6.94 -2.35
C VAL A 367 0.19 -6.98 -2.09
N GLY A 368 0.95 -6.00 -2.60
CA GLY A 368 2.38 -5.90 -2.34
C GLY A 368 2.70 -5.74 -0.84
N GLN A 369 1.92 -4.91 -0.15
CA GLN A 369 2.03 -4.67 1.29
C GLN A 369 1.68 -5.93 2.10
N ASP A 370 0.58 -6.62 1.75
CA ASP A 370 0.19 -7.89 2.38
C ASP A 370 1.31 -8.94 2.29
N ARG A 371 2.06 -8.99 1.18
CA ARG A 371 3.23 -9.88 1.03
C ARG A 371 4.39 -9.46 1.93
N ILE A 372 4.67 -8.17 2.05
CA ILE A 372 5.70 -7.65 2.98
C ILE A 372 5.33 -8.05 4.41
N ASP A 373 4.08 -7.83 4.81
CA ASP A 373 3.60 -8.11 6.16
C ASP A 373 3.56 -9.61 6.46
N LEU A 374 3.16 -10.43 5.48
CA LEU A 374 3.22 -11.90 5.57
C LEU A 374 4.66 -12.38 5.82
N ARG A 375 5.64 -11.84 5.10
CA ARG A 375 7.05 -12.19 5.34
C ARG A 375 7.46 -11.88 6.77
N GLU A 376 7.22 -10.66 7.23
CA GLU A 376 7.61 -10.25 8.58
C GLU A 376 6.93 -11.13 9.64
N PHE A 377 5.65 -11.44 9.44
CA PHE A 377 4.90 -12.32 10.31
C PHE A 377 5.50 -13.74 10.38
N LEU A 378 5.75 -14.37 9.23
CA LEU A 378 6.33 -15.71 9.18
C LEU A 378 7.72 -15.76 9.83
N LEU A 379 8.55 -14.74 9.61
CA LEU A 379 9.84 -14.61 10.25
C LEU A 379 9.75 -14.30 11.75
N LEU A 380 8.65 -13.76 12.27
CA LEU A 380 8.51 -13.51 13.71
C LEU A 380 8.04 -14.76 14.47
N GLU A 381 7.04 -15.48 13.95
CA GLU A 381 6.36 -16.53 14.73
C GLU A 381 7.06 -17.90 14.71
N ALA A 382 7.80 -18.25 13.64
CA ALA A 382 8.27 -19.63 13.46
C ALA A 382 9.80 -19.77 13.57
N ARG A 383 10.30 -20.28 14.70
CA ARG A 383 11.72 -20.67 14.82
C ARG A 383 12.11 -21.67 13.73
N ASP A 384 11.25 -22.65 13.48
CA ASP A 384 11.46 -23.72 12.50
C ASP A 384 11.58 -23.20 11.07
N ILE A 385 10.86 -22.12 10.71
CA ILE A 385 10.98 -21.52 9.36
C ILE A 385 12.36 -20.88 9.16
N LYS A 386 12.93 -20.29 10.20
CA LYS A 386 14.30 -19.74 10.15
C LYS A 386 15.34 -20.85 10.05
N ASP A 387 15.12 -21.97 10.73
CA ASP A 387 15.98 -23.15 10.61
C ASP A 387 15.88 -23.77 9.20
N ALA A 388 14.66 -23.85 8.64
CA ALA A 388 14.41 -24.29 7.27
C ALA A 388 15.13 -23.42 6.24
N LEU A 389 14.97 -22.09 6.30
CA LEU A 389 15.67 -21.14 5.43
C LEU A 389 17.20 -21.29 5.57
N ARG A 390 17.73 -21.46 6.80
CA ARG A 390 19.16 -21.72 7.01
C ARG A 390 19.62 -23.01 6.31
N MET A 391 18.81 -24.06 6.30
CA MET A 391 19.12 -25.30 5.57
C MET A 391 19.11 -25.09 4.05
N LEU A 392 18.11 -24.39 3.50
CA LEU A 392 18.05 -24.04 2.07
C LEU A 392 19.29 -23.25 1.63
N ARG A 393 19.72 -22.25 2.42
CA ARG A 393 20.96 -21.49 2.16
C ARG A 393 22.19 -22.39 2.12
N ARG A 394 22.30 -23.37 3.02
CA ARG A 394 23.44 -24.33 3.03
C ARG A 394 23.44 -25.19 1.79
N PHE A 395 22.28 -25.70 1.37
CA PHE A 395 22.17 -26.46 0.12
C PHE A 395 22.59 -25.64 -1.09
N GLN A 396 22.09 -24.40 -1.21
CA GLN A 396 22.46 -23.51 -2.31
C GLN A 396 23.97 -23.20 -2.33
N LYS A 397 24.58 -22.89 -1.17
CA LYS A 397 26.04 -22.64 -1.08
C LYS A 397 26.88 -23.87 -1.41
N GLY A 398 26.37 -25.08 -1.13
CA GLY A 398 27.02 -26.34 -1.49
C GLY A 398 26.81 -26.76 -2.95
N GLY A 399 26.12 -25.97 -3.77
CA GLY A 399 25.79 -26.32 -5.15
C GLY A 399 24.73 -27.44 -5.27
N ASN A 400 24.07 -27.80 -4.18
CA ASN A 400 23.03 -28.83 -4.18
C ASN A 400 21.71 -28.27 -4.72
N THR A 401 20.96 -29.08 -5.45
CA THR A 401 19.58 -28.76 -5.82
C THR A 401 18.73 -28.60 -4.57
N VAL A 402 18.00 -27.48 -4.49
CA VAL A 402 17.16 -27.15 -3.34
C VAL A 402 15.79 -27.83 -3.50
N ASP A 403 15.49 -28.79 -2.63
CA ASP A 403 14.19 -29.50 -2.56
C ASP A 403 13.34 -28.91 -1.43
N ILE A 404 12.56 -27.86 -1.74
CA ILE A 404 11.75 -27.13 -0.76
C ILE A 404 10.72 -28.04 -0.07
N PRO A 405 9.92 -28.88 -0.78
CA PRO A 405 8.97 -29.79 -0.14
C PRO A 405 9.61 -30.67 0.93
N LYS A 406 10.79 -31.23 0.65
CA LYS A 406 11.51 -32.07 1.60
C LYS A 406 11.98 -31.29 2.83
N VAL A 407 12.46 -30.06 2.64
CA VAL A 407 12.85 -29.18 3.75
C VAL A 407 11.64 -28.78 4.59
N ALA A 408 10.55 -28.37 3.94
CA ALA A 408 9.30 -27.98 4.59
C ALA A 408 8.79 -29.11 5.50
N LYS A 409 8.73 -30.33 4.95
CA LYS A 409 8.35 -31.55 5.69
C LYS A 409 9.31 -31.85 6.85
N PHE A 410 10.62 -31.66 6.68
CA PHE A 410 11.60 -31.93 7.73
C PHE A 410 11.46 -31.00 8.93
N PHE A 411 11.17 -29.72 8.70
CA PHE A 411 10.96 -28.72 9.75
C PHE A 411 9.49 -28.56 10.17
N ASN A 412 8.57 -29.35 9.61
CA ASN A 412 7.13 -29.24 9.84
C ASN A 412 6.60 -27.81 9.63
N VAL A 413 7.05 -27.16 8.55
CA VAL A 413 6.56 -25.85 8.12
C VAL A 413 5.74 -25.99 6.85
N ASP A 414 4.84 -25.03 6.61
CA ASP A 414 4.07 -24.98 5.37
C ASP A 414 5.00 -24.78 4.15
N GLU A 415 4.73 -25.54 3.08
CA GLU A 415 5.57 -25.54 1.88
C GLU A 415 5.41 -24.23 1.08
N GLU A 416 4.21 -23.66 1.02
CA GLU A 416 3.95 -22.42 0.29
C GLU A 416 4.61 -21.24 1.01
N ASP A 417 4.50 -21.17 2.34
CA ASP A 417 5.17 -20.16 3.17
C ASP A 417 6.70 -20.23 3.02
N LEU A 418 7.27 -21.44 3.10
CA LEU A 418 8.71 -21.62 2.93
C LEU A 418 9.16 -21.29 1.50
N THR A 419 8.37 -21.66 0.49
CA THR A 419 8.64 -21.32 -0.91
C THR A 419 8.62 -19.81 -1.13
N PHE A 420 7.62 -19.12 -0.59
CA PHE A 420 7.50 -17.66 -0.64
C PHE A 420 8.72 -16.99 0.00
N LEU A 421 9.08 -17.36 1.24
CA LEU A 421 10.25 -16.79 1.91
C LEU A 421 11.56 -17.10 1.19
N TRP A 422 11.68 -18.29 0.60
CA TRP A 422 12.87 -18.65 -0.18
C TRP A 422 13.00 -17.84 -1.47
N GLN A 423 11.89 -17.63 -2.18
CA GLN A 423 11.87 -16.72 -3.32
C GLN A 423 12.18 -15.29 -2.91
N TRP A 424 11.68 -14.85 -1.75
CA TRP A 424 12.03 -13.55 -1.18
C TRP A 424 13.53 -13.45 -0.93
N GLU A 425 14.16 -14.43 -0.28
CA GLU A 425 15.59 -14.41 -0.01
C GLU A 425 16.44 -14.32 -1.27
N LYS A 426 16.06 -15.06 -2.32
CA LYS A 426 16.74 -14.99 -3.62
C LYS A 426 16.71 -13.60 -4.24
N ASN A 427 15.73 -12.79 -3.88
CA ASN A 427 15.51 -11.43 -4.38
C ASN A 427 15.69 -10.37 -3.28
N GLU A 428 16.23 -10.71 -2.11
CA GLU A 428 16.29 -9.80 -0.95
C GLU A 428 17.06 -8.52 -1.31
N ARG A 429 18.12 -8.65 -2.10
CA ARG A 429 18.91 -7.51 -2.57
C ARG A 429 18.10 -6.52 -3.40
N ILE A 430 17.16 -7.01 -4.20
CA ILE A 430 16.28 -6.19 -5.05
C ILE A 430 15.25 -5.46 -4.17
N PHE A 431 14.62 -6.16 -3.25
CA PHE A 431 13.66 -5.55 -2.33
C PHE A 431 14.34 -4.55 -1.38
N ARG A 432 15.57 -4.82 -0.94
CA ARG A 432 16.35 -3.86 -0.17
C ARG A 432 16.69 -2.62 -0.98
N TYR A 433 17.03 -2.79 -2.26
CA TYR A 433 17.30 -1.67 -3.17
C TYR A 433 16.05 -0.79 -3.35
N TYR A 434 14.90 -1.37 -3.68
CA TYR A 434 13.63 -0.61 -3.78
C TYR A 434 13.09 -0.14 -2.42
N GLY A 435 13.57 -0.69 -1.30
CA GLY A 435 13.25 -0.22 0.04
C GLY A 435 14.09 0.97 0.52
N SER A 436 15.14 1.35 -0.23
CA SER A 436 15.98 2.51 0.10
C SER A 436 15.22 3.82 -0.10
N ASP A 437 15.20 4.70 0.90
CA ASP A 437 14.50 5.99 0.86
C ASP A 437 14.88 6.83 -0.36
N GLU A 438 16.19 6.90 -0.65
CA GLU A 438 16.72 7.68 -1.77
C GLU A 438 16.23 7.14 -3.12
N ILE A 439 16.25 5.81 -3.30
CA ILE A 439 15.79 5.15 -4.53
C ILE A 439 14.28 5.35 -4.71
N ARG A 440 13.51 5.21 -3.63
CA ARG A 440 12.06 5.41 -3.65
C ARG A 440 11.70 6.84 -4.04
N GLN A 441 12.38 7.81 -3.44
CA GLN A 441 12.17 9.22 -3.72
C GLN A 441 12.53 9.55 -5.18
N ALA A 442 13.68 9.09 -5.67
CA ALA A 442 14.12 9.34 -7.03
C ALA A 442 13.17 8.74 -8.09
N ILE A 443 12.73 7.48 -7.91
CA ILE A 443 11.74 6.85 -8.80
C ILE A 443 10.42 7.63 -8.77
N TYR A 444 9.96 8.03 -7.59
CA TYR A 444 8.72 8.80 -7.45
C TYR A 444 8.81 10.14 -8.18
N GLU A 445 9.83 10.94 -7.95
CA GLU A 445 10.03 12.26 -8.59
C GLU A 445 10.04 12.16 -10.11
N LEU A 446 10.74 11.16 -10.67
CA LEU A 446 10.80 10.94 -12.10
C LEU A 446 9.47 10.48 -12.71
N THR A 447 8.60 9.88 -11.91
CA THR A 447 7.28 9.37 -12.32
C THR A 447 6.13 10.31 -11.98
N GLN A 448 6.39 11.44 -11.31
CA GLN A 448 5.35 12.42 -10.98
C GLN A 448 4.64 12.93 -12.23
N SER A 449 3.30 12.93 -12.15
CA SER A 449 2.41 13.29 -13.25
C SER A 449 2.56 12.41 -14.49
N ARG A 450 3.25 11.27 -14.41
CA ARG A 450 3.34 10.29 -15.50
C ARG A 450 2.48 9.08 -15.19
N LYS A 451 2.12 8.38 -16.25
CA LYS A 451 1.57 7.03 -16.10
C LYS A 451 2.72 6.06 -16.00
N ILE A 452 2.62 5.12 -15.06
CA ILE A 452 3.61 4.08 -14.84
C ILE A 452 3.05 2.71 -15.19
N ARG A 453 3.95 1.82 -15.58
CA ARG A 453 3.71 0.39 -15.69
C ARG A 453 4.67 -0.32 -14.77
N VAL A 454 4.14 -1.24 -13.96
CA VAL A 454 4.89 -2.01 -12.97
C VAL A 454 5.03 -3.45 -13.49
N GLY A 455 6.26 -3.90 -13.68
CA GLY A 455 6.57 -5.17 -14.32
C GLY A 455 6.08 -5.22 -15.77
N LEU A 456 5.42 -6.32 -16.12
CA LEU A 456 4.85 -6.56 -17.46
C LEU A 456 3.33 -6.35 -17.50
N GLU A 457 2.76 -5.67 -16.51
CA GLU A 457 1.32 -5.37 -16.48
C GLU A 457 0.88 -4.56 -17.71
N GLN A 458 -0.27 -4.88 -18.29
CA GLN A 458 -0.72 -4.19 -19.51
C GLN A 458 -1.37 -2.83 -19.23
N ARG A 459 -1.79 -2.59 -17.99
CA ARG A 459 -2.50 -1.39 -17.58
C ARG A 459 -1.54 -0.40 -16.92
N ALA A 460 -1.80 0.87 -17.19
CA ALA A 460 -1.07 1.96 -16.60
C ALA A 460 -1.73 2.44 -15.28
N VAL A 461 -0.91 2.83 -14.32
CA VAL A 461 -1.33 3.41 -13.04
C VAL A 461 -0.56 4.71 -12.78
N VAL A 462 -0.89 5.45 -11.73
CA VAL A 462 -0.15 6.67 -11.32
C VAL A 462 0.41 6.42 -9.92
N MET A 463 1.70 6.68 -9.72
CA MET A 463 2.30 6.54 -8.39
C MET A 463 1.85 7.68 -7.48
N HIS A 464 1.36 7.34 -6.29
CA HIS A 464 0.83 8.31 -5.33
C HIS A 464 1.91 8.81 -4.37
N GLU A 465 2.78 7.91 -3.89
CA GLU A 465 3.85 8.26 -2.96
C GLU A 465 5.12 7.41 -3.13
N PRO A 466 6.29 7.90 -2.66
CA PRO A 466 7.54 7.14 -2.70
C PRO A 466 7.45 5.80 -1.98
N MET A 467 6.68 5.73 -0.89
CA MET A 467 6.55 4.52 -0.07
C MET A 467 5.98 3.34 -0.86
N ASP A 468 5.19 3.61 -1.90
CA ASP A 468 4.53 2.61 -2.74
C ASP A 468 5.50 1.86 -3.67
N VAL A 469 6.71 2.39 -3.90
CA VAL A 469 7.70 1.75 -4.79
C VAL A 469 8.02 0.32 -4.35
N LEU A 470 8.24 0.07 -3.05
CA LEU A 470 8.55 -1.27 -2.57
C LEU A 470 7.35 -2.23 -2.68
N PRO A 471 6.14 -1.89 -2.17
CA PRO A 471 4.94 -2.69 -2.40
C PRO A 471 4.69 -3.00 -3.88
N LEU A 472 4.79 -2.01 -4.77
CA LEU A 472 4.62 -2.22 -6.21
C LEU A 472 5.67 -3.17 -6.79
N ALA A 473 6.94 -3.06 -6.37
CA ALA A 473 7.99 -3.99 -6.80
C ALA A 473 7.74 -5.43 -6.32
N VAL A 474 7.27 -5.59 -5.08
CA VAL A 474 6.89 -6.88 -4.49
C VAL A 474 5.71 -7.47 -5.25
N TYR A 475 4.66 -6.67 -5.53
CA TYR A 475 3.54 -7.06 -6.37
C TYR A 475 4.01 -7.54 -7.75
N ALA A 476 4.87 -6.76 -8.43
CA ALA A 476 5.38 -7.12 -9.75
C ALA A 476 6.11 -8.46 -9.76
N HIS A 477 6.77 -8.81 -8.65
CA HIS A 477 7.52 -10.04 -8.53
C HIS A 477 6.62 -11.25 -8.20
N PHE A 478 5.68 -11.10 -7.27
CA PHE A 478 4.91 -12.21 -6.72
C PHE A 478 3.50 -12.36 -7.30
N ASP A 479 2.83 -11.28 -7.70
CA ASP A 479 1.38 -11.32 -7.96
C ASP A 479 0.99 -10.79 -9.35
N ALA A 480 1.91 -10.18 -10.09
CA ALA A 480 1.68 -9.80 -11.49
C ALA A 480 1.37 -11.02 -12.36
N LYS A 481 0.45 -10.82 -13.32
CA LYS A 481 0.01 -11.90 -14.25
C LYS A 481 1.15 -12.37 -15.14
N GLN A 482 2.03 -11.46 -15.53
CA GLN A 482 3.22 -11.72 -16.31
C GLN A 482 4.43 -11.34 -15.48
N ARG A 483 5.21 -12.34 -15.08
CA ARG A 483 6.38 -12.15 -14.21
C ARG A 483 7.64 -11.99 -15.06
N ALA A 484 8.24 -10.81 -14.98
CA ALA A 484 9.64 -10.65 -15.37
C ALA A 484 10.56 -11.33 -14.33
N LYS A 485 11.80 -11.61 -14.71
CA LYS A 485 12.79 -12.15 -13.77
C LYS A 485 13.05 -11.17 -12.61
N TYR A 486 13.04 -9.87 -12.89
CA TYR A 486 13.18 -8.82 -11.89
C TYR A 486 12.05 -7.77 -12.03
N PRO A 487 11.54 -7.23 -10.91
CA PRO A 487 10.54 -6.17 -10.94
C PRO A 487 11.15 -4.89 -11.51
N ALA A 488 10.44 -4.26 -12.45
CA ALA A 488 10.87 -3.08 -13.17
C ALA A 488 9.74 -2.05 -13.24
N PHE A 489 10.09 -0.77 -13.23
CA PHE A 489 9.19 0.36 -13.41
C PHE A 489 9.44 0.98 -14.78
N TYR A 490 8.34 1.27 -15.47
CA TYR A 490 8.34 2.04 -16.69
C TYR A 490 7.42 3.25 -16.51
N CYS A 491 7.70 4.35 -17.23
CA CYS A 491 6.83 5.51 -17.27
C CYS A 491 6.61 6.01 -18.69
N THR A 492 5.53 6.72 -18.93
CA THR A 492 5.28 7.37 -20.21
C THR A 492 6.21 8.56 -20.44
N ALA A 493 6.57 8.83 -21.69
CA ALA A 493 7.23 10.10 -22.03
C ALA A 493 6.34 11.32 -21.77
N SER A 494 5.02 11.13 -21.82
CA SER A 494 4.07 12.17 -21.45
C SER A 494 3.96 12.37 -19.95
N LYS A 495 3.86 13.63 -19.53
CA LYS A 495 3.17 14.00 -18.28
C LYS A 495 1.72 14.33 -18.59
N PHE A 496 0.85 14.06 -17.63
CA PHE A 496 -0.58 14.26 -17.69
C PHE A 496 -1.00 15.31 -16.67
N ASN A 497 -2.11 15.97 -16.97
CA ASN A 497 -2.83 16.77 -15.98
C ASN A 497 -3.29 15.89 -14.78
N PRO A 498 -3.72 16.50 -13.67
CA PRO A 498 -4.14 15.73 -12.48
C PRO A 498 -5.29 14.74 -12.71
N ASP A 499 -6.11 14.92 -13.75
CA ASP A 499 -7.17 13.96 -14.11
C ASP A 499 -6.66 12.73 -14.90
N GLY A 500 -5.37 12.72 -15.28
CA GLY A 500 -4.70 11.64 -15.99
C GLY A 500 -5.12 11.44 -17.43
N ARG A 501 -6.01 12.29 -17.99
CA ARG A 501 -6.57 12.10 -19.33
C ARG A 501 -5.82 12.89 -20.37
N VAL A 502 -5.40 14.11 -20.08
CA VAL A 502 -4.81 14.99 -21.10
C VAL A 502 -3.30 15.07 -20.88
N PRO A 503 -2.48 14.61 -21.84
CA PRO A 503 -1.04 14.86 -21.77
C PRO A 503 -0.79 16.37 -21.86
N ILE A 504 -0.03 16.90 -20.90
CA ILE A 504 0.32 18.32 -20.80
C ILE A 504 1.73 18.61 -21.31
N SER A 505 2.58 17.58 -21.34
CA SER A 505 3.95 17.66 -21.83
C SER A 505 4.42 16.29 -22.31
N CYS A 506 5.44 16.25 -23.17
CA CYS A 506 6.07 15.02 -23.62
C CYS A 506 7.56 15.23 -23.84
N ASP A 507 8.39 14.46 -23.15
CA ASP A 507 9.85 14.49 -23.37
C ASP A 507 10.19 13.79 -24.69
N ILE A 508 11.38 14.10 -25.23
CA ILE A 508 11.94 13.33 -26.34
C ILE A 508 12.88 12.30 -25.76
N TYR A 509 12.59 11.03 -26.03
CA TYR A 509 13.50 9.93 -25.71
C TYR A 509 14.23 9.43 -26.95
N ILE A 510 15.53 9.23 -26.82
CA ILE A 510 16.42 8.77 -27.89
C ILE A 510 17.12 7.49 -27.44
N TYR A 511 16.96 6.43 -28.24
CA TYR A 511 17.51 5.09 -28.03
C TYR A 511 18.57 4.78 -29.06
N PHE A 512 19.67 4.19 -28.62
CA PHE A 512 20.74 3.72 -29.49
C PHE A 512 20.78 2.20 -29.47
N THR A 513 20.82 1.61 -30.66
CA THR A 513 21.05 0.16 -30.82
C THR A 513 22.06 -0.06 -31.94
N THR A 514 22.73 -1.20 -31.90
CA THR A 514 23.66 -1.64 -32.95
C THR A 514 23.15 -2.95 -33.53
N LYS A 515 23.42 -3.19 -34.82
CA LYS A 515 23.06 -4.47 -35.47
C LYS A 515 24.00 -5.58 -35.04
N HIS A 516 25.27 -5.25 -34.79
CA HIS A 516 26.30 -6.23 -34.51
C HIS A 516 26.60 -6.30 -33.01
N PRO A 517 26.62 -7.51 -32.39
CA PRO A 517 26.83 -7.65 -30.95
C PRO A 517 28.18 -7.11 -30.41
N HIS A 518 29.16 -6.88 -31.28
CA HIS A 518 30.47 -6.34 -30.92
C HIS A 518 30.55 -4.81 -31.03
N GLU A 519 29.56 -4.17 -31.66
CA GLU A 519 29.47 -2.71 -31.74
C GLU A 519 28.85 -2.17 -30.45
N SER A 520 29.49 -1.20 -29.83
CA SER A 520 29.04 -0.62 -28.57
C SER A 520 27.96 0.44 -28.80
N PRO A 521 26.76 0.30 -28.19
CA PRO A 521 25.76 1.36 -28.24
C PRO A 521 26.23 2.67 -27.59
N PHE A 522 27.21 2.62 -26.69
CA PHE A 522 27.87 3.82 -26.16
C PHE A 522 28.65 4.56 -27.25
N GLU A 523 29.42 3.85 -28.07
CA GLU A 523 30.14 4.45 -29.21
C GLU A 523 29.18 5.00 -30.26
N ALA A 524 28.09 4.28 -30.53
CA ALA A 524 27.02 4.73 -31.42
C ALA A 524 26.36 6.03 -30.95
N ALA A 525 26.25 6.24 -29.63
CA ALA A 525 25.65 7.44 -29.04
C ALA A 525 26.57 8.67 -29.05
N GLN A 526 27.90 8.50 -29.13
CA GLN A 526 28.87 9.61 -28.97
C GLN A 526 28.63 10.78 -29.91
N PRO A 527 28.38 10.58 -31.23
CA PRO A 527 28.16 11.71 -32.12
C PRO A 527 26.92 12.52 -31.74
N ALA A 528 25.85 11.86 -31.30
CA ALA A 528 24.63 12.52 -30.85
C ALA A 528 24.86 13.28 -29.54
N VAL A 529 25.55 12.67 -28.57
CA VAL A 529 25.90 13.32 -27.30
C VAL A 529 26.78 14.55 -27.53
N ALA A 530 27.83 14.43 -28.35
CA ALA A 530 28.72 15.54 -28.69
C ALA A 530 27.97 16.70 -29.37
N MET A 531 27.06 16.38 -30.30
CA MET A 531 26.21 17.37 -30.98
C MET A 531 25.26 18.09 -30.02
N LEU A 532 24.53 17.36 -29.17
CA LEU A 532 23.63 17.95 -28.18
C LEU A 532 24.40 18.81 -27.17
N SER A 533 25.58 18.35 -26.74
CA SER A 533 26.44 19.09 -25.81
C SER A 533 26.98 20.37 -26.45
N GLY A 534 27.43 20.31 -27.71
CA GLY A 534 27.96 21.46 -28.45
C GLY A 534 26.91 22.54 -28.77
N THR A 535 25.64 22.16 -28.85
CA THR A 535 24.52 23.10 -29.05
C THR A 535 24.00 23.70 -27.74
N GLY A 536 24.43 23.14 -26.60
CA GLY A 536 23.99 23.55 -25.27
C GLY A 536 22.57 23.11 -24.92
N VAL A 537 21.93 22.26 -25.72
CA VAL A 537 20.62 21.69 -25.39
C VAL A 537 20.70 20.98 -24.05
N THR A 538 19.71 21.19 -23.19
CA THR A 538 19.61 20.42 -21.96
C THR A 538 19.07 19.04 -22.29
N PHE A 539 19.85 18.02 -21.96
CA PHE A 539 19.46 16.63 -22.05
C PHE A 539 20.03 15.86 -20.88
N PHE A 540 19.37 14.75 -20.55
CA PHE A 540 19.78 13.82 -19.52
C PHE A 540 20.10 12.48 -20.15
N MET A 541 21.09 11.78 -19.61
CA MET A 541 21.49 10.47 -20.12
C MET A 541 21.47 9.45 -18.99
N TYR A 542 21.09 8.22 -19.29
CA TYR A 542 21.15 7.12 -18.32
C TYR A 542 21.40 5.78 -19.02
N TYR A 543 22.08 4.86 -18.34
CA TYR A 543 22.23 3.47 -18.77
C TYR A 543 20.95 2.69 -18.44
N ASP A 544 20.42 1.89 -19.36
CA ASP A 544 19.21 1.07 -19.13
C ASP A 544 19.47 -0.30 -18.51
N GLY A 545 20.67 -0.59 -18.02
CA GLY A 545 20.96 -1.88 -17.41
C GLY A 545 21.18 -3.03 -18.43
N LYS A 546 21.11 -2.78 -19.74
CA LYS A 546 21.38 -3.81 -20.76
C LYS A 546 22.07 -3.29 -22.02
N ALA A 547 21.39 -2.45 -22.81
CA ALA A 547 21.80 -2.14 -24.17
C ALA A 547 22.83 -1.00 -24.20
N GLY A 548 22.58 0.10 -23.50
CA GLY A 548 23.43 1.28 -23.62
C GLY A 548 22.84 2.54 -23.02
N PRO A 549 23.39 3.71 -23.37
CA PRO A 549 22.87 4.98 -22.92
C PRO A 549 21.56 5.31 -23.64
N ASN A 550 20.66 5.93 -22.90
CA ASN A 550 19.41 6.51 -23.38
C ASN A 550 19.46 7.99 -23.08
N ILE A 551 18.99 8.81 -24.01
CA ILE A 551 18.96 10.27 -23.84
C ILE A 551 17.52 10.73 -23.71
N ILE A 552 17.29 11.65 -22.78
CA ILE A 552 16.01 12.32 -22.57
C ILE A 552 16.21 13.82 -22.74
N ILE A 553 15.47 14.44 -23.63
CA ILE A 553 15.34 15.91 -23.69
C ILE A 553 14.04 16.24 -22.96
N PRO A 554 14.12 16.80 -21.73
CA PRO A 554 12.93 17.05 -20.93
C PRO A 554 12.07 18.11 -21.60
N TYR A 555 10.75 17.97 -21.49
CA TYR A 555 9.83 18.93 -22.08
C TYR A 555 10.01 20.35 -21.53
N GLU A 556 10.37 20.51 -20.27
CA GLU A 556 10.57 21.83 -19.66
C GLU A 556 11.76 22.60 -20.26
N ALA A 557 12.65 21.90 -20.98
CA ALA A 557 13.71 22.54 -21.75
C ALA A 557 13.21 23.14 -23.07
N PHE A 558 11.95 22.96 -23.48
CA PHE A 558 11.40 23.55 -24.70
C PHE A 558 10.83 24.96 -24.40
N PRO A 559 10.90 25.91 -25.36
CA PRO A 559 10.30 27.23 -25.19
C PRO A 559 8.78 27.13 -25.03
N GLU A 560 8.13 28.11 -24.37
CA GLU A 560 6.68 28.09 -24.10
C GLU A 560 5.82 27.93 -25.37
N GLY A 561 6.23 28.54 -26.49
CA GLY A 561 5.57 28.35 -27.80
C GLY A 561 5.80 26.96 -28.43
N GLY A 562 6.79 26.23 -27.94
CA GLY A 562 7.12 24.84 -28.23
C GLY A 562 6.36 23.84 -27.36
N HIS A 563 5.35 24.30 -26.60
CA HIS A 563 4.41 23.46 -25.91
C HIS A 563 3.44 22.81 -26.91
N TRP A 564 3.97 21.86 -27.66
CA TRP A 564 3.37 21.33 -28.86
C TRP A 564 2.21 20.37 -28.53
N ALA A 565 1.05 20.58 -29.16
CA ALA A 565 0.04 19.52 -29.29
C ALA A 565 0.67 18.28 -29.96
N ILE A 566 0.25 17.07 -29.59
CA ILE A 566 0.78 15.76 -30.02
C ILE A 566 1.21 15.71 -31.50
N GLY A 567 0.42 16.27 -32.43
CA GLY A 567 0.74 16.24 -33.87
C GLY A 567 1.98 17.05 -34.29
N ARG A 568 2.43 18.02 -33.51
CA ARG A 568 3.70 18.74 -33.75
C ARG A 568 4.90 18.01 -33.13
N HIS A 569 4.67 17.19 -32.10
CA HIS A 569 5.70 16.32 -31.52
C HIS A 569 6.19 15.29 -32.54
N GLU A 570 5.29 14.62 -33.27
CA GLU A 570 5.66 13.61 -34.28
C GLU A 570 6.54 14.20 -35.40
N ASN A 571 6.17 15.36 -35.95
CA ASN A 571 6.96 16.04 -37.00
C ASN A 571 8.35 16.43 -36.49
N MET A 572 8.43 16.99 -35.29
CA MET A 572 9.70 17.36 -34.67
C MET A 572 10.57 16.13 -34.42
N VAL A 573 9.99 15.05 -33.88
CA VAL A 573 10.67 13.78 -33.65
C VAL A 573 11.19 13.20 -34.97
N GLU A 574 10.43 13.29 -36.06
CA GLU A 574 10.88 12.83 -37.37
C GLU A 574 12.03 13.68 -37.93
N GLN A 575 11.94 15.01 -37.85
CA GLN A 575 13.01 15.92 -38.26
C GLN A 575 14.28 15.70 -37.46
N LEU A 576 14.17 15.63 -36.13
CA LEU A 576 15.27 15.37 -35.22
C LEU A 576 15.87 13.97 -35.47
N SER A 577 15.04 12.96 -35.72
CA SER A 577 15.53 11.61 -36.06
C SER A 577 16.36 11.62 -37.35
N ASN A 578 15.90 12.32 -38.38
CA ASN A 578 16.63 12.45 -39.64
C ASN A 578 17.94 13.23 -39.47
N TYR A 579 17.91 14.28 -38.65
CA TYR A 579 19.09 15.04 -38.30
C TYR A 579 20.13 14.16 -37.57
N LEU A 580 19.73 13.51 -36.47
CA LEU A 580 20.60 12.61 -35.68
C LEU A 580 21.20 11.48 -36.51
N LYS A 581 20.43 10.88 -37.42
CA LYS A 581 20.93 9.82 -38.32
C LYS A 581 22.07 10.29 -39.22
N ARG A 582 22.14 11.57 -39.61
CA ARG A 582 23.24 12.11 -40.42
C ARG A 582 24.54 12.27 -39.62
N PHE A 583 24.45 12.47 -38.31
CA PHE A 583 25.61 12.58 -37.42
C PHE A 583 26.15 11.22 -36.96
N MET A 584 25.30 10.19 -36.93
CA MET A 584 25.76 8.84 -36.62
C MET A 584 26.59 8.29 -37.80
N ARG A 585 27.91 8.18 -37.59
CA ARG A 585 28.85 7.67 -38.60
C ARG A 585 29.19 6.17 -38.44
N MET A 586 28.56 5.48 -37.50
CA MET A 586 28.79 4.07 -37.24
C MET A 586 27.88 3.21 -38.13
N PRO A 587 28.43 2.37 -39.03
CA PRO A 587 27.64 1.38 -39.76
C PRO A 587 26.86 0.49 -38.78
N GLY A 588 25.60 0.16 -39.09
CA GLY A 588 24.80 -0.72 -38.23
C GLY A 588 24.19 -0.07 -36.98
N ALA A 589 24.65 1.13 -36.57
CA ALA A 589 24.00 1.89 -35.51
C ALA A 589 22.62 2.42 -35.95
N THR A 590 21.64 2.32 -35.07
CA THR A 590 20.32 2.94 -35.25
C THR A 590 19.96 3.80 -34.05
N CYS A 591 19.44 4.99 -34.34
CA CYS A 591 18.93 5.93 -33.36
C CYS A 591 17.42 5.99 -33.55
N ARG A 592 16.67 5.59 -32.52
CA ARG A 592 15.20 5.60 -32.53
C ARG A 592 14.71 6.64 -31.56
N LEU A 593 13.74 7.42 -32.00
CA LEU A 593 13.05 8.35 -31.13
C LEU A 593 11.66 7.81 -30.84
N ALA A 594 11.22 8.01 -29.61
CA ALA A 594 9.85 7.77 -29.19
C ALA A 594 8.89 8.63 -30.02
N LYS A 595 8.17 8.03 -30.97
CA LYS A 595 7.12 8.74 -31.74
C LYS A 595 5.82 8.84 -30.96
N ASP A 596 5.44 7.75 -30.31
CA ASP A 596 4.22 7.68 -29.52
C ASP A 596 4.49 8.25 -28.11
N PRO A 597 3.85 9.36 -27.72
CA PRO A 597 4.04 10.01 -26.43
C PRO A 597 3.58 9.14 -25.24
N HIS A 598 2.86 8.06 -25.51
CA HIS A 598 2.42 7.07 -24.53
C HIS A 598 3.32 5.83 -24.46
N THR A 599 4.41 5.80 -25.22
CA THR A 599 5.41 4.73 -25.11
C THR A 599 5.97 4.71 -23.69
N PHE A 600 6.12 3.50 -23.15
CA PHE A 600 6.68 3.27 -21.83
C PHE A 600 8.19 3.09 -21.87
N PHE A 601 8.87 3.81 -20.98
CA PHE A 601 10.31 3.84 -20.89
C PHE A 601 10.80 3.42 -19.52
N PRO A 602 11.94 2.72 -19.44
CA PRO A 602 12.47 2.31 -18.15
C PRO A 602 12.76 3.55 -17.30
N VAL A 603 12.21 3.59 -16.09
CA VAL A 603 12.43 4.71 -15.16
C VAL A 603 13.90 4.67 -14.71
N PRO A 604 14.65 5.78 -14.70
CA PRO A 604 15.96 5.83 -14.04
C PRO A 604 15.85 5.35 -12.58
N TYR A 605 16.89 4.68 -12.09
CA TYR A 605 16.93 3.92 -10.83
C TYR A 605 16.03 2.68 -10.76
N SER A 606 15.17 2.38 -11.75
CA SER A 606 14.52 1.07 -11.83
C SER A 606 15.53 -0.03 -12.15
N ILE A 607 15.21 -1.28 -11.82
CA ILE A 607 15.97 -2.46 -12.20
C ILE A 607 15.54 -2.93 -13.59
N HIS A 608 16.51 -3.31 -14.42
CA HIS A 608 16.27 -3.91 -15.72
C HIS A 608 15.75 -5.36 -15.57
N PRO A 609 14.62 -5.72 -16.21
CA PRO A 609 13.87 -6.96 -15.92
C PRO A 609 14.63 -8.25 -16.19
N GLU A 610 15.67 -8.23 -17.03
CA GLU A 610 16.43 -9.43 -17.42
C GLU A 610 17.78 -9.56 -16.73
N THR A 611 18.48 -8.43 -16.56
CA THR A 611 19.89 -8.38 -16.12
C THR A 611 20.00 -8.15 -14.62
N GLY A 612 19.00 -7.49 -14.01
CA GLY A 612 19.01 -7.16 -12.57
C GLY A 612 19.92 -5.98 -12.24
N LEU A 613 20.39 -5.26 -13.26
CA LEU A 613 21.15 -4.03 -13.13
C LEU A 613 20.20 -2.84 -12.96
N ALA A 614 20.59 -1.86 -12.15
CA ALA A 614 19.87 -0.60 -12.05
C ALA A 614 20.05 0.23 -13.32
N HIS A 615 19.03 0.98 -13.68
CA HIS A 615 19.15 2.05 -14.65
C HIS A 615 19.82 3.23 -13.93
N ILE A 616 21.00 3.67 -14.38
CA ILE A 616 21.74 4.71 -13.66
C ILE A 616 21.94 5.92 -14.55
N PRO A 617 21.62 7.13 -14.06
CA PRO A 617 22.08 8.38 -14.63
C PRO A 617 23.55 8.40 -15.03
N LEU A 618 23.85 9.10 -16.12
CA LEU A 618 25.19 9.27 -16.65
C LEU A 618 25.43 10.73 -17.03
N ALA A 619 26.54 11.29 -16.58
CA ALA A 619 27.02 12.53 -17.17
C ALA A 619 27.62 12.24 -18.56
N PRO A 620 27.47 13.16 -19.54
CA PRO A 620 28.09 13.02 -20.86
C PRO A 620 29.61 12.73 -20.81
N ALA A 621 30.32 13.33 -19.86
CA ALA A 621 31.76 13.16 -19.68
C ALA A 621 32.15 11.76 -19.17
N GLU A 622 31.25 11.05 -18.49
CA GLU A 622 31.52 9.73 -17.89
C GLU A 622 31.33 8.60 -18.90
N MET A 623 30.71 8.87 -20.04
CA MET A 623 30.26 7.87 -21.00
C MET A 623 31.40 6.92 -21.47
N HIS A 624 32.62 7.43 -21.64
CA HIS A 624 33.78 6.64 -22.08
C HIS A 624 34.39 5.79 -20.96
N GLN A 625 34.12 6.14 -19.70
CA GLN A 625 34.65 5.47 -18.51
C GLN A 625 33.60 4.58 -17.85
N PHE A 626 32.34 4.65 -18.31
CA PHE A 626 31.25 3.93 -17.71
C PHE A 626 31.48 2.41 -17.78
N SER A 627 31.28 1.76 -16.63
CA SER A 627 31.28 0.31 -16.52
C SER A 627 29.89 -0.15 -16.09
N PRO A 628 29.31 -1.20 -16.69
CA PRO A 628 28.07 -1.81 -16.21
C PRO A 628 28.13 -2.27 -14.74
N LYS A 629 29.33 -2.40 -14.14
CA LYS A 629 29.49 -2.66 -12.70
C LYS A 629 29.02 -1.51 -11.82
N ALA A 630 29.00 -0.27 -12.31
CA ALA A 630 28.39 0.86 -11.60
C ALA A 630 26.88 0.63 -11.42
N ALA A 631 26.24 -0.07 -12.38
CA ALA A 631 24.82 -0.46 -12.36
C ALA A 631 24.46 -1.59 -11.38
N TRP A 632 25.40 -2.05 -10.56
CA TRP A 632 25.11 -3.04 -9.53
C TRP A 632 24.33 -2.40 -8.38
N LEU A 633 23.25 -3.04 -7.93
CA LEU A 633 22.33 -2.50 -6.90
C LEU A 633 22.97 -2.08 -5.57
N ASN A 634 24.22 -2.48 -5.29
CA ASN A 634 24.94 -2.12 -4.06
C ASN A 634 25.99 -1.02 -4.27
N LYS A 635 26.07 -0.49 -5.50
CA LYS A 635 26.96 0.58 -5.94
C LYS A 635 26.21 1.75 -6.56
N THR A 636 24.90 1.61 -6.75
CA THR A 636 24.03 2.67 -7.23
C THR A 636 23.93 3.76 -6.17
N GLU A 637 24.31 4.97 -6.55
CA GLU A 637 24.14 6.18 -5.76
C GLU A 637 23.09 7.06 -6.45
N VAL A 638 22.24 7.72 -5.67
CA VAL A 638 21.24 8.64 -6.20
C VAL A 638 21.89 10.00 -6.40
N ASP A 639 21.78 10.51 -7.61
CA ASP A 639 22.16 11.87 -7.98
C ASP A 639 20.87 12.70 -8.02
N ASN A 640 20.61 13.40 -6.92
CA ASN A 640 19.42 14.24 -6.77
C ASN A 640 19.47 15.48 -7.69
N GLU A 641 20.64 15.80 -8.26
CA GLU A 641 20.82 16.95 -9.14
C GLU A 641 20.80 16.57 -10.62
N TRP A 642 20.82 15.28 -10.94
CA TRP A 642 20.85 14.80 -12.32
C TRP A 642 19.69 15.33 -13.16
N TRP A 643 18.51 15.55 -12.58
CA TRP A 643 17.32 16.08 -13.28
C TRP A 643 17.14 17.60 -13.14
N ASN A 644 18.19 18.34 -12.75
CA ASN A 644 18.10 19.80 -12.69
C ASN A 644 18.12 20.42 -14.09
N ILE A 645 17.04 21.10 -14.45
CA ILE A 645 16.90 21.79 -15.73
C ILE A 645 17.35 23.26 -15.54
N PRO A 646 18.46 23.70 -16.17
CA PRO A 646 18.92 25.08 -16.06
C PRO A 646 17.85 26.11 -16.48
N PRO A 647 17.81 27.30 -15.85
CA PRO A 647 16.86 28.35 -16.24
C PRO A 647 17.00 28.82 -17.70
N ASP A 648 18.18 28.67 -18.29
CA ASP A 648 18.45 29.06 -19.67
C ASP A 648 18.22 27.95 -20.71
N SER A 649 17.75 26.76 -20.29
CA SER A 649 17.48 25.61 -21.14
C SER A 649 16.55 25.92 -22.30
N GLN A 650 15.46 26.66 -22.05
CA GLN A 650 14.47 27.00 -23.08
C GLN A 650 15.09 27.78 -24.25
N ARG A 651 15.94 28.77 -23.94
CA ARG A 651 16.63 29.59 -24.94
C ARG A 651 17.62 28.77 -25.76
N LYS A 652 18.36 27.87 -25.09
CA LYS A 652 19.34 26.99 -25.77
C LYS A 652 18.64 25.98 -26.68
N THR A 653 17.56 25.36 -26.21
CA THR A 653 16.75 24.45 -27.02
C THR A 653 16.06 25.17 -28.17
N GLU A 654 15.54 26.39 -27.98
CA GLU A 654 14.97 27.18 -29.08
C GLU A 654 16.00 27.43 -30.19
N ARG A 655 17.24 27.81 -29.83
CA ARG A 655 18.32 28.00 -30.79
C ARG A 655 18.62 26.71 -31.56
N PHE A 656 18.79 25.61 -30.83
CA PHE A 656 19.00 24.28 -31.45
C PHE A 656 17.86 23.90 -32.41
N LEU A 657 16.61 24.10 -32.00
CA LEU A 657 15.47 23.80 -32.86
C LEU A 657 15.47 24.69 -34.12
N LYS A 658 15.87 25.95 -34.04
CA LYS A 658 16.03 26.80 -35.24
C LYS A 658 17.09 26.25 -36.17
N ASP A 659 18.24 25.84 -35.63
CA ASP A 659 19.34 25.27 -36.41
C ASP A 659 18.97 23.91 -37.05
N VAL A 660 18.11 23.12 -36.39
CA VAL A 660 17.65 21.81 -36.90
C VAL A 660 16.45 21.91 -37.86
N ILE A 661 15.53 22.86 -37.62
CA ILE A 661 14.23 22.93 -38.32
C ILE A 661 14.23 23.98 -39.45
N LEU A 662 14.89 25.13 -39.28
CA LEU A 662 14.74 26.28 -40.17
C LEU A 662 15.81 26.38 -41.26
N GLU A 663 16.95 25.71 -41.14
CA GLU A 663 17.90 25.63 -42.24
C GLU A 663 17.58 24.40 -43.11
N PRO A 664 17.06 24.57 -44.35
CA PRO A 664 17.17 23.50 -45.33
C PRO A 664 18.67 23.33 -45.56
N ILE A 665 19.22 22.25 -45.01
CA ILE A 665 20.64 21.90 -45.14
C ILE A 665 20.98 21.88 -46.63
N SER A 666 21.68 22.92 -47.09
CA SER A 666 22.17 23.10 -48.46
C SER A 666 23.32 22.18 -48.77
#